data_AF-A0A960M212-F1
#
_entry.id   AF-A0A960M212-F1
#
_cell.length_a   1.000
_cell.length_b   1.000
_cell.length_c   1.000
_cell.angle_alpha   90.00
_cell.angle_beta   90.00
_cell.angle_gamma   90.00
#
_symmetry.space_group_name_H-M   'P 1'
#
loop_
_entity.id
_entity.type
_entity.pdbx_description
1 polymer ?
#
loop_
_entity_poly.entity_id
_entity_poly.type
_entity_poly.pdbx_seq_one_letter_code
_entity_poly.pdbx_strand_id
1 'polypeptide(L)'
;DYGGPTPTLPPRAASPAIDRISLFDLWALFPRDQRGAPRTGDGDIGAVEAQPIVVTTTHDADPGSLRHAIAWYADLDPITFTSTLANAVIPLTNGVLRIERPVAVDGTSLAQPPILDGLSVSYIFRVEATNGPVTLAGLKMINGANTNIFPDGSGGAMYFLPGTTSTVRQVEISDSTATLLGGAFLTEGTTTFEDSRFVNNVAIAGGAGMLLAPSNQSGRLSLLSCVFTINHATGSDSFGGGALFVLSQGDSAVVNISGGLFEANTASNSFGGAVMIFTVLGNVTGSISSVTMRENTAFGGGAVLNGAEQTNAHVSLSILDSDIVDNSALSVNPTFGGGIYQYAGPGASADLSLDGVFLSGNFIGSGDGAGLASREFQAQTSRVSIIRSLISSNDALFGAGGGVYVTNAVLTMETSTLLGNTSGTEGGGLFYTGSGLSLVNSTLHGNHGVGDGGAVYLASGSSQVSHITVTSNRAAQGAGFFVAGPASLQVNNAIVAQNSSTGSPFTADFANLGLVTAAGTNVVGNNVSVAGIFPSDGIRIGGGSFPVVDPILSPIAPLDSRTPVRFPLPGSPAVAAADPAQSPSLDQRGQLRDFLPDIGAVEASTLIVTTPDDEADGITTGGISLREALAVVDTGGSVRF
;
A
#
# COMPACT_ATOMS: atom_id res chain seq x y z
N ASP A 1 8.74 -29.71 39.30
CA ASP A 1 10.14 -30.12 39.37
C ASP A 1 10.94 -29.10 38.59
N TYR A 2 11.85 -28.35 39.21
CA TYR A 2 12.49 -27.15 38.62
C TYR A 2 13.98 -27.37 38.32
N GLY A 3 14.35 -28.59 37.92
CA GLY A 3 15.70 -28.90 37.44
C GLY A 3 16.65 -29.21 38.56
N GLY A 4 16.51 -30.37 39.15
CA GLY A 4 17.41 -30.90 40.16
C GLY A 4 17.08 -32.36 40.41
N PRO A 5 17.81 -33.06 41.28
CA PRO A 5 17.50 -34.45 41.61
C PRO A 5 16.18 -34.63 42.37
N THR A 6 15.51 -33.54 42.77
CA THR A 6 14.29 -33.52 43.59
C THR A 6 13.43 -32.30 43.26
N PRO A 7 12.08 -32.37 43.43
CA PRO A 7 11.20 -31.21 43.27
C PRO A 7 11.57 -30.04 44.20
N THR A 8 11.55 -28.82 43.67
CA THR A 8 11.87 -27.57 44.40
C THR A 8 10.72 -26.55 44.29
N LEU A 9 10.86 -25.36 44.88
CA LEU A 9 9.88 -24.26 44.79
C LEU A 9 10.63 -22.91 44.68
N PRO A 10 10.89 -22.41 43.45
CA PRO A 10 11.59 -21.14 43.27
C PRO A 10 10.75 -19.94 43.76
N PRO A 11 11.39 -18.88 44.29
CA PRO A 11 10.70 -17.62 44.55
C PRO A 11 10.20 -17.03 43.22
N ARG A 12 8.98 -16.46 43.24
CA ARG A 12 8.38 -15.76 42.08
C ARG A 12 8.92 -14.33 41.95
N ALA A 13 8.68 -13.70 40.81
CA ALA A 13 8.87 -12.27 40.60
C ALA A 13 8.43 -11.41 41.78
N ALA A 14 9.23 -10.40 42.13
CA ALA A 14 9.00 -9.48 43.24
C ALA A 14 8.82 -10.16 44.60
N SER A 15 9.19 -11.45 44.72
CA SER A 15 9.17 -12.14 46.00
C SER A 15 10.08 -11.39 46.98
N PRO A 16 9.61 -11.16 48.22
CA PRO A 16 10.44 -10.56 49.25
C PRO A 16 11.58 -11.48 49.66
N ALA A 17 11.71 -12.68 49.10
CA ALA A 17 12.82 -13.61 49.30
C ALA A 17 13.98 -13.41 48.31
N ILE A 18 13.79 -12.67 47.22
CA ILE A 18 14.82 -12.43 46.20
C ILE A 18 15.85 -11.39 46.71
N ASP A 19 17.13 -11.64 46.47
CA ASP A 19 18.26 -10.73 46.78
C ASP A 19 18.30 -10.26 48.26
N ARG A 20 17.92 -11.13 49.20
CA ARG A 20 17.81 -10.76 50.63
C ARG A 20 18.97 -11.20 51.49
N ILE A 21 19.85 -12.04 50.97
CA ILE A 21 21.04 -12.52 51.67
C ILE A 21 22.23 -11.69 51.21
N SER A 22 22.65 -10.71 52.02
CA SER A 22 23.82 -9.89 51.70
C SER A 22 25.12 -10.71 51.79
N LEU A 23 25.97 -10.52 50.80
CA LEU A 23 27.21 -11.23 50.41
C LEU A 23 28.31 -11.61 51.43
N PHE A 24 28.11 -11.61 52.74
CA PHE A 24 29.20 -11.93 53.69
C PHE A 24 28.86 -13.15 54.58
N ASP A 25 29.63 -14.22 54.36
CA ASP A 25 29.85 -15.43 55.20
C ASP A 25 29.04 -16.73 54.97
N LEU A 26 27.97 -16.76 54.17
CA LEU A 26 27.18 -18.02 53.98
C LEU A 26 27.41 -18.77 52.66
N TRP A 27 27.88 -18.11 51.62
CA TRP A 27 28.01 -18.72 50.28
C TRP A 27 29.26 -19.56 50.07
N ALA A 28 30.29 -19.36 50.91
CA ALA A 28 31.45 -20.26 50.95
C ALA A 28 31.06 -21.70 51.37
N LEU A 29 29.91 -21.87 52.04
CA LEU A 29 29.39 -23.16 52.48
C LEU A 29 28.40 -23.78 51.47
N PHE A 30 27.68 -22.96 50.70
CA PHE A 30 26.66 -23.41 49.73
C PHE A 30 26.74 -22.62 48.42
N PRO A 31 27.75 -22.88 47.57
CA PRO A 31 27.96 -22.14 46.32
C PRO A 31 26.90 -22.44 45.25
N ARG A 32 26.06 -23.46 45.47
CA ARG A 32 25.00 -23.89 44.57
C ARG A 32 23.71 -24.07 45.35
N ASP A 33 22.58 -23.84 44.68
CA ASP A 33 21.25 -24.12 45.20
C ASP A 33 20.90 -25.62 45.09
N GLN A 34 19.68 -26.02 45.47
CA GLN A 34 19.22 -27.42 45.44
C GLN A 34 19.21 -28.03 44.03
N ARG A 35 19.22 -27.19 43.00
CA ARG A 35 19.28 -27.59 41.58
C ARG A 35 20.70 -27.82 41.11
N GLY A 36 21.69 -27.38 41.88
CA GLY A 36 23.09 -27.32 41.46
C GLY A 36 23.41 -26.05 40.66
N ALA A 37 22.50 -25.09 40.57
CA ALA A 37 22.76 -23.79 39.93
C ALA A 37 23.61 -22.91 40.86
N PRO A 38 24.60 -22.16 40.35
CA PRO A 38 25.43 -21.30 41.19
C PRO A 38 24.57 -20.22 41.87
N ARG A 39 24.87 -19.85 43.11
CA ARG A 39 24.30 -18.65 43.72
C ARG A 39 25.11 -17.42 43.28
N THR A 40 24.44 -16.34 42.89
CA THR A 40 25.06 -15.20 42.18
C THR A 40 24.46 -13.88 42.66
N GLY A 41 25.27 -12.88 43.02
CA GLY A 41 24.76 -11.56 43.45
C GLY A 41 24.49 -11.47 44.96
N ASP A 42 23.38 -10.86 45.37
CA ASP A 42 22.82 -11.04 46.72
C ASP A 42 21.89 -12.26 46.66
N GLY A 43 21.88 -13.11 47.68
CA GLY A 43 21.22 -14.41 47.58
C GLY A 43 19.75 -14.45 47.91
N ASP A 44 19.09 -15.46 47.35
CA ASP A 44 17.69 -15.71 47.65
C ASP A 44 17.51 -16.53 48.92
N ILE A 45 16.57 -16.08 49.76
CA ILE A 45 16.08 -16.86 50.89
C ILE A 45 15.30 -18.06 50.36
N GLY A 46 15.86 -19.25 50.54
CA GLY A 46 15.21 -20.51 50.17
C GLY A 46 16.17 -21.51 49.57
N ALA A 47 15.63 -22.63 49.09
CA ALA A 47 16.42 -23.72 48.51
C ALA A 47 16.85 -23.46 47.04
N VAL A 48 16.39 -22.36 46.45
CA VAL A 48 16.54 -22.03 45.03
C VAL A 48 16.98 -20.58 44.89
N GLU A 49 17.92 -20.34 43.98
CA GLU A 49 18.34 -19.01 43.55
C GLU A 49 17.57 -18.57 42.28
N ALA A 50 16.95 -17.39 42.28
CA ALA A 50 16.42 -16.79 41.07
C ALA A 50 17.58 -16.44 40.14
N GLN A 51 17.51 -16.90 38.90
CA GLN A 51 18.51 -16.61 37.88
C GLN A 51 17.82 -16.27 36.56
N PRO A 52 18.47 -15.48 35.69
CA PRO A 52 18.02 -15.30 34.32
C PRO A 52 17.81 -16.66 33.65
N ILE A 53 16.70 -16.80 32.92
CA ILE A 53 16.38 -18.05 32.23
C ILE A 53 17.13 -18.05 30.90
N VAL A 54 18.07 -18.97 30.73
CA VAL A 54 18.90 -19.09 29.53
C VAL A 54 18.72 -20.48 28.89
N VAL A 55 18.44 -20.51 27.59
CA VAL A 55 18.40 -21.73 26.78
C VAL A 55 19.84 -22.16 26.44
N THR A 56 20.15 -23.41 26.75
CA THR A 56 21.52 -23.96 26.71
C THR A 56 21.68 -25.16 25.79
N THR A 57 20.58 -25.71 25.27
CA THR A 57 20.59 -26.91 24.43
C THR A 57 19.63 -26.78 23.25
N THR A 58 19.90 -27.53 22.19
CA THR A 58 19.03 -27.71 21.02
C THR A 58 17.98 -28.81 21.21
N HIS A 59 18.07 -29.59 22.29
CA HIS A 59 17.03 -30.58 22.59
C HIS A 59 15.70 -29.90 22.91
N ASP A 60 14.59 -30.56 22.58
CA ASP A 60 13.27 -29.94 22.64
C ASP A 60 12.64 -29.90 24.04
N ALA A 61 12.84 -30.94 24.87
CA ALA A 61 12.13 -31.09 26.15
C ALA A 61 13.05 -31.29 27.36
N ASP A 62 14.35 -31.47 27.15
CA ASP A 62 15.31 -31.68 28.23
C ASP A 62 15.50 -30.41 29.08
N PRO A 63 16.05 -30.53 30.30
CA PRO A 63 16.48 -29.38 31.06
C PRO A 63 17.42 -28.47 30.27
N GLY A 64 17.10 -27.17 30.25
CA GLY A 64 17.84 -26.17 29.48
C GLY A 64 17.31 -25.92 28.06
N SER A 65 16.29 -26.65 27.61
CA SER A 65 15.58 -26.41 26.34
C SER A 65 14.69 -25.17 26.40
N LEU A 66 14.29 -24.67 25.22
CA LEU A 66 13.35 -23.55 25.12
C LEU A 66 11.96 -23.89 25.68
N ARG A 67 11.44 -25.09 25.41
CA ARG A 67 10.15 -25.55 25.95
C ARG A 67 10.13 -25.52 27.47
N HIS A 68 11.21 -26.01 28.05
CA HIS A 68 11.41 -26.03 29.48
C HIS A 68 11.56 -24.62 30.05
N ALA A 69 12.30 -23.73 29.38
CA ALA A 69 12.41 -22.32 29.74
C ALA A 69 11.04 -21.61 29.76
N ILE A 70 10.20 -21.82 28.73
CA ILE A 70 8.84 -21.25 28.65
C ILE A 70 7.97 -21.77 29.79
N ALA A 71 7.99 -23.09 30.05
CA ALA A 71 7.24 -23.68 31.14
C ALA A 71 7.60 -23.05 32.50
N TRP A 72 8.85 -22.61 32.65
CA TRP A 72 9.44 -22.12 33.90
C TRP A 72 9.51 -20.61 34.05
N TYR A 73 9.09 -19.87 33.03
CA TYR A 73 9.10 -18.41 33.07
C TYR A 73 8.33 -17.85 34.27
N ALA A 74 9.02 -17.05 35.09
CA ALA A 74 8.54 -16.57 36.38
C ALA A 74 8.39 -15.04 36.46
N ASP A 75 8.26 -14.35 35.31
CA ASP A 75 7.93 -12.92 35.14
C ASP A 75 8.94 -11.90 35.72
N LEU A 76 10.19 -11.84 35.24
CA LEU A 76 11.05 -10.65 35.49
C LEU A 76 12.00 -10.33 34.33
N ASP A 77 12.70 -11.33 33.78
CA ASP A 77 13.71 -11.14 32.73
C ASP A 77 13.40 -11.97 31.48
N PRO A 78 13.73 -11.49 30.26
CA PRO A 78 13.57 -12.27 29.04
C PRO A 78 14.28 -13.64 29.09
N ILE A 79 13.66 -14.65 28.51
CA ILE A 79 14.31 -15.92 28.18
C ILE A 79 15.34 -15.63 27.09
N THR A 80 16.62 -15.87 27.38
CA THR A 80 17.72 -15.63 26.45
C THR A 80 18.38 -16.94 26.01
N PHE A 81 19.38 -16.86 25.12
CA PHE A 81 20.07 -18.02 24.57
C PHE A 81 21.57 -17.92 24.82
N THR A 82 22.22 -19.05 25.10
CA THR A 82 23.69 -19.13 25.10
C THR A 82 24.25 -18.90 23.70
N SER A 83 25.46 -18.32 23.61
CA SER A 83 26.13 -18.03 22.34
C SER A 83 26.37 -19.28 21.47
N THR A 84 26.41 -20.47 22.08
CA THR A 84 26.52 -21.76 21.37
C THR A 84 25.29 -22.10 20.53
N LEU A 85 24.17 -21.42 20.73
CA LEU A 85 22.93 -21.62 19.98
C LEU A 85 22.78 -20.65 18.79
N ALA A 86 23.77 -19.79 18.54
CA ALA A 86 23.76 -18.95 17.34
C ALA A 86 23.73 -19.83 16.08
N ASN A 87 22.70 -19.65 15.24
CA ASN A 87 22.44 -20.46 14.05
C ASN A 87 22.24 -21.98 14.32
N ALA A 88 21.99 -22.38 15.56
CA ALA A 88 21.71 -23.77 15.90
C ALA A 88 20.24 -24.11 15.64
N VAL A 89 19.98 -25.34 15.16
CA VAL A 89 18.62 -25.84 14.92
C VAL A 89 18.09 -26.53 16.17
N ILE A 90 16.91 -26.11 16.62
CA ILE A 90 16.12 -26.67 17.72
C ILE A 90 14.90 -27.38 17.11
N PRO A 91 14.98 -28.70 16.85
CA PRO A 91 13.85 -29.45 16.29
C PRO A 91 12.75 -29.67 17.33
N LEU A 92 11.51 -29.27 17.03
CA LEU A 92 10.38 -29.38 17.96
C LEU A 92 9.68 -30.75 17.87
N THR A 93 10.29 -31.77 18.47
CA THR A 93 9.80 -33.16 18.39
C THR A 93 8.60 -33.48 19.30
N ASN A 94 8.28 -32.63 20.27
CA ASN A 94 7.20 -32.78 21.24
C ASN A 94 6.05 -31.79 20.97
N GLY A 95 5.94 -31.31 19.73
CA GLY A 95 4.83 -30.48 19.25
C GLY A 95 4.97 -28.99 19.59
N VAL A 96 3.85 -28.29 19.64
CA VAL A 96 3.81 -26.82 19.77
C VAL A 96 4.36 -26.29 21.11
N LEU A 97 5.03 -25.15 21.09
CA LEU A 97 5.39 -24.36 22.27
C LEU A 97 4.20 -23.48 22.68
N ARG A 98 3.53 -23.84 23.77
CA ARG A 98 2.38 -23.09 24.30
C ARG A 98 2.83 -21.97 25.24
N ILE A 99 2.31 -20.77 25.01
CA ILE A 99 2.54 -19.58 25.83
C ILE A 99 1.22 -19.21 26.50
N GLU A 100 1.03 -19.67 27.73
CA GLU A 100 -0.21 -19.50 28.51
C GLU A 100 -0.15 -18.30 29.48
N ARG A 101 1.00 -17.65 29.57
CA ARG A 101 1.25 -16.46 30.39
C ARG A 101 2.16 -15.47 29.65
N PRO A 102 2.20 -14.19 30.05
CA PRO A 102 3.09 -13.21 29.46
C PRO A 102 4.54 -13.71 29.52
N VAL A 103 5.28 -13.59 28.42
CA VAL A 103 6.67 -14.05 28.33
C VAL A 103 7.43 -13.22 27.31
N ALA A 104 8.69 -12.96 27.59
CA ALA A 104 9.63 -12.43 26.61
C ALA A 104 10.66 -13.51 26.26
N VAL A 105 10.81 -13.82 24.97
CA VAL A 105 11.85 -14.70 24.42
C VAL A 105 12.72 -13.85 23.50
N ASP A 106 14.02 -13.75 23.81
CA ASP A 106 14.94 -12.81 23.19
C ASP A 106 16.25 -13.50 22.72
N GLY A 107 16.35 -13.71 21.41
CA GLY A 107 17.55 -14.17 20.71
C GLY A 107 18.40 -13.05 20.12
N THR A 108 18.05 -11.77 20.31
CA THR A 108 18.70 -10.63 19.63
C THR A 108 20.15 -10.39 20.07
N SER A 109 20.57 -10.96 21.20
CA SER A 109 21.97 -10.93 21.65
C SER A 109 22.89 -11.86 20.87
N LEU A 110 22.35 -12.80 20.10
CA LEU A 110 23.12 -13.75 19.30
C LEU A 110 23.55 -13.11 17.97
N ALA A 111 24.75 -13.48 17.51
CA ALA A 111 25.27 -13.02 16.22
C ALA A 111 24.42 -13.51 15.03
N GLN A 112 23.72 -14.63 15.20
CA GLN A 112 22.75 -15.20 14.26
C GLN A 112 21.59 -15.80 15.07
N PRO A 113 20.33 -15.68 14.61
CA PRO A 113 19.19 -16.17 15.35
C PRO A 113 19.26 -17.70 15.52
N PRO A 114 18.76 -18.25 16.66
CA PRO A 114 18.52 -19.67 16.77
C PRO A 114 17.35 -20.06 15.86
N ILE A 115 17.39 -21.28 15.32
CA ILE A 115 16.42 -21.79 14.35
C ILE A 115 15.47 -22.75 15.07
N LEU A 116 14.19 -22.42 15.12
CA LEU A 116 13.13 -23.29 15.62
C LEU A 116 12.50 -24.02 14.43
N ASP A 117 12.59 -25.34 14.42
CA ASP A 117 12.12 -26.16 13.31
C ASP A 117 10.86 -26.94 13.72
N GLY A 118 9.74 -26.62 13.07
CA GLY A 118 8.44 -27.28 13.27
C GLY A 118 8.32 -28.65 12.60
N LEU A 119 9.35 -29.07 11.85
CA LEU A 119 9.47 -30.38 11.18
C LEU A 119 8.31 -30.71 10.23
N SER A 120 7.57 -29.70 9.78
CA SER A 120 6.35 -29.82 8.97
C SER A 120 5.24 -30.65 9.62
N VAL A 121 5.21 -30.76 10.95
CA VAL A 121 4.21 -31.56 11.69
C VAL A 121 3.36 -30.75 12.66
N SER A 122 3.82 -29.59 13.12
CA SER A 122 3.04 -28.75 14.04
C SER A 122 3.39 -27.27 13.93
N TYR A 123 2.55 -26.43 14.54
CA TYR A 123 2.92 -25.07 14.90
C TYR A 123 4.21 -25.06 15.72
N ILE A 124 4.93 -23.94 15.63
CA ILE A 124 6.06 -23.63 16.49
C ILE A 124 5.53 -22.98 17.78
N PHE A 125 4.76 -21.89 17.68
CA PHE A 125 4.15 -21.22 18.84
C PHE A 125 2.63 -21.15 18.79
N ARG A 126 2.02 -21.32 19.97
CA ARG A 126 0.62 -20.97 20.22
C ARG A 126 0.52 -20.06 21.44
N VAL A 127 -0.01 -18.86 21.27
CA VAL A 127 -0.14 -17.86 22.34
C VAL A 127 -1.57 -17.79 22.83
N GLU A 128 -1.73 -18.05 24.13
CA GLU A 128 -3.00 -18.09 24.86
C GLU A 128 -3.01 -17.07 26.02
N ALA A 129 -1.92 -16.32 26.20
CA ALA A 129 -1.77 -15.32 27.26
C ALA A 129 -2.61 -14.05 27.01
N THR A 130 -3.65 -13.84 27.81
CA THR A 130 -4.57 -12.69 27.69
C THR A 130 -4.38 -11.63 28.78
N ASN A 131 -3.51 -11.88 29.76
CA ASN A 131 -3.30 -11.02 30.94
C ASN A 131 -1.99 -10.22 30.90
N GLY A 132 -1.40 -10.04 29.71
CA GLY A 132 -0.19 -9.24 29.52
C GLY A 132 0.48 -9.52 28.17
N PRO A 133 1.51 -8.75 27.81
CA PRO A 133 2.14 -8.84 26.50
C PRO A 133 3.06 -10.06 26.37
N VAL A 134 3.09 -10.65 25.19
CA VAL A 134 4.10 -11.63 24.78
C VAL A 134 5.10 -10.96 23.83
N THR A 135 6.39 -11.17 24.06
CA THR A 135 7.45 -10.66 23.16
C THR A 135 8.27 -11.81 22.61
N LEU A 136 8.42 -11.87 21.28
CA LEU A 136 9.30 -12.81 20.59
C LEU A 136 10.29 -12.01 19.75
N ALA A 137 11.59 -12.17 19.99
CA ALA A 137 12.60 -11.35 19.34
C ALA A 137 13.82 -12.16 18.88
N GLY A 138 14.33 -11.87 17.68
CA GLY A 138 15.60 -12.42 17.21
C GLY A 138 15.58 -13.93 16.98
N LEU A 139 14.53 -14.46 16.37
CA LEU A 139 14.31 -15.90 16.15
C LEU A 139 14.12 -16.20 14.66
N LYS A 140 14.57 -17.37 14.21
CA LYS A 140 14.20 -17.93 12.91
C LYS A 140 13.29 -19.13 13.12
N MET A 141 12.20 -19.20 12.38
CA MET A 141 11.17 -20.23 12.48
C MET A 141 10.98 -20.87 11.11
N ILE A 142 11.19 -22.18 11.01
CA ILE A 142 11.11 -22.90 9.73
C ILE A 142 10.19 -24.10 9.81
N ASN A 143 9.63 -24.49 8.67
CA ASN A 143 8.82 -25.70 8.53
C ASN A 143 7.69 -25.81 9.56
N GLY A 144 7.08 -24.69 9.96
CA GLY A 144 5.87 -24.72 10.76
C GLY A 144 4.73 -25.31 9.94
N ALA A 145 3.93 -26.21 10.51
CA ALA A 145 2.78 -26.75 9.78
C ALA A 145 1.52 -26.84 10.63
N ASN A 146 0.41 -26.45 10.01
CA ASN A 146 -0.91 -26.81 10.49
C ASN A 146 -1.60 -27.68 9.44
N THR A 147 -1.66 -28.98 9.73
CA THR A 147 -2.25 -29.99 8.85
C THR A 147 -3.72 -30.29 9.17
N ASN A 148 -4.32 -29.60 10.15
CA ASN A 148 -5.72 -29.82 10.49
C ASN A 148 -6.63 -29.41 9.32
N ILE A 149 -7.69 -30.16 9.08
CA ILE A 149 -8.73 -29.76 8.14
C ILE A 149 -9.75 -28.92 8.93
N PHE A 150 -10.39 -27.95 8.26
CA PHE A 150 -11.43 -27.04 8.76
C PHE A 150 -12.19 -27.51 10.03
N PRO A 151 -12.38 -26.65 11.06
CA PRO A 151 -12.20 -25.19 11.04
C PRO A 151 -10.79 -24.69 11.37
N ASP A 152 -9.91 -25.54 11.90
CA ASP A 152 -8.68 -25.11 12.61
C ASP A 152 -7.41 -25.18 11.76
N GLY A 153 -7.51 -25.11 10.43
CA GLY A 153 -6.39 -25.30 9.47
C GLY A 153 -5.49 -24.09 9.22
N SER A 154 -5.59 -23.04 10.04
CA SER A 154 -4.91 -21.75 9.82
C SER A 154 -3.69 -21.52 10.72
N GLY A 155 -2.69 -20.75 10.26
CA GLY A 155 -1.45 -20.47 11.00
C GLY A 155 -0.46 -21.63 10.92
N GLY A 156 0.56 -21.59 10.05
CA GLY A 156 1.52 -22.71 9.95
C GLY A 156 2.55 -22.73 11.07
N ALA A 157 3.27 -21.62 11.28
CA ALA A 157 4.29 -21.51 12.34
C ALA A 157 3.72 -21.00 13.66
N MET A 158 2.80 -20.05 13.61
CA MET A 158 2.37 -19.31 14.79
C MET A 158 0.85 -19.06 14.79
N TYR A 159 0.23 -19.22 15.96
CA TYR A 159 -1.20 -18.90 16.16
C TYR A 159 -1.45 -18.18 17.49
N PHE A 160 -1.94 -16.94 17.41
CA PHE A 160 -2.26 -16.09 18.56
C PHE A 160 -3.78 -15.93 18.73
N LEU A 161 -4.28 -16.36 19.89
CA LEU A 161 -5.70 -16.42 20.20
C LEU A 161 -6.33 -15.03 20.45
N PRO A 162 -7.68 -14.94 20.49
CA PRO A 162 -8.38 -13.73 20.89
C PRO A 162 -7.93 -13.25 22.28
N GLY A 163 -7.90 -11.93 22.47
CA GLY A 163 -7.52 -11.26 23.71
C GLY A 163 -6.00 -11.14 23.94
N THR A 164 -5.19 -11.81 23.11
CA THR A 164 -3.73 -11.75 23.24
C THR A 164 -3.18 -10.41 22.74
N THR A 165 -2.10 -9.95 23.36
CA THR A 165 -1.33 -8.79 22.91
C THR A 165 0.13 -9.20 22.74
N SER A 166 0.70 -9.00 21.56
CA SER A 166 2.05 -9.49 21.27
C SER A 166 2.89 -8.52 20.44
N THR A 167 4.19 -8.52 20.70
CA THR A 167 5.22 -7.86 19.88
C THR A 167 6.19 -8.91 19.36
N VAL A 168 6.38 -8.95 18.04
CA VAL A 168 7.30 -9.87 17.38
C VAL A 168 8.29 -9.05 16.57
N ARG A 169 9.60 -9.16 16.86
CA ARG A 169 10.59 -8.28 16.23
C ARG A 169 11.85 -9.01 15.78
N GLN A 170 12.41 -8.61 14.64
CA GLN A 170 13.62 -9.23 14.09
C GLN A 170 13.47 -10.76 13.96
N VAL A 171 12.29 -11.21 13.51
CA VAL A 171 11.98 -12.63 13.31
C VAL A 171 11.91 -12.95 11.82
N GLU A 172 12.37 -14.13 11.45
CA GLU A 172 12.09 -14.72 10.13
C GLU A 172 11.21 -15.95 10.29
N ILE A 173 10.10 -15.99 9.55
CA ILE A 173 9.26 -17.18 9.41
C ILE A 173 9.33 -17.65 7.95
N SER A 174 9.84 -18.85 7.73
CA SER A 174 9.96 -19.41 6.39
C SER A 174 9.44 -20.83 6.26
N ASP A 175 9.13 -21.20 5.02
CA ASP A 175 8.81 -22.57 4.61
C ASP A 175 7.66 -23.19 5.43
N SER A 176 6.78 -22.35 5.96
CA SER A 176 5.68 -22.77 6.81
C SER A 176 4.41 -22.95 5.98
N THR A 177 3.58 -23.93 6.35
CA THR A 177 2.41 -24.33 5.58
C THR A 177 1.15 -24.38 6.45
N ALA A 178 0.05 -23.82 5.95
CA ALA A 178 -1.28 -24.01 6.51
C ALA A 178 -2.23 -24.60 5.46
N THR A 179 -3.08 -25.54 5.88
CA THR A 179 -4.09 -26.17 5.02
C THR A 179 -5.28 -25.25 4.70
N LEU A 180 -5.44 -24.14 5.42
CA LEU A 180 -6.52 -23.17 5.18
C LEU A 180 -5.96 -21.76 4.94
N LEU A 181 -5.75 -20.94 5.98
CA LEU A 181 -5.30 -19.55 5.84
C LEU A 181 -4.05 -19.26 6.69
N GLY A 182 -3.34 -18.17 6.45
CA GLY A 182 -2.26 -17.76 7.36
C GLY A 182 -1.08 -18.74 7.32
N GLY A 183 -0.47 -18.95 6.16
CA GLY A 183 0.53 -20.01 5.94
C GLY A 183 1.69 -19.98 6.93
N ALA A 184 2.13 -18.80 7.35
CA ALA A 184 3.07 -18.65 8.46
C ALA A 184 2.37 -18.29 9.79
N PHE A 185 1.45 -17.33 9.76
CA PHE A 185 0.91 -16.74 10.99
C PHE A 185 -0.60 -16.48 10.94
N LEU A 186 -1.28 -16.75 12.05
CA LEU A 186 -2.62 -16.31 12.35
C LEU A 186 -2.65 -15.52 13.67
N THR A 187 -3.29 -14.35 13.66
CA THR A 187 -3.71 -13.63 14.86
C THR A 187 -5.20 -13.31 14.86
N GLU A 188 -5.81 -13.51 16.02
CA GLU A 188 -7.16 -13.02 16.33
C GLU A 188 -7.12 -11.90 17.41
N GLY A 189 -5.93 -11.63 17.96
CA GLY A 189 -5.66 -10.59 18.97
C GLY A 189 -5.04 -9.32 18.39
N THR A 190 -4.27 -8.63 19.23
CA THR A 190 -3.46 -7.47 18.84
C THR A 190 -2.00 -7.87 18.69
N THR A 191 -1.44 -7.71 17.49
CA THR A 191 -0.05 -8.07 17.22
C THR A 191 0.68 -6.96 16.47
N THR A 192 1.91 -6.68 16.91
CA THR A 192 2.86 -5.82 16.20
C THR A 192 4.03 -6.66 15.71
N PHE A 193 4.36 -6.55 14.43
CA PHE A 193 5.62 -7.04 13.86
C PHE A 193 6.55 -5.88 13.53
N GLU A 194 7.83 -6.02 13.86
CA GLU A 194 8.88 -5.03 13.57
C GLU A 194 10.07 -5.72 12.91
N ASP A 195 10.59 -5.17 11.81
CA ASP A 195 11.81 -5.64 11.13
C ASP A 195 11.82 -7.16 10.88
N SER A 196 10.66 -7.72 10.53
CA SER A 196 10.44 -9.17 10.44
C SER A 196 10.18 -9.63 9.01
N ARG A 197 10.46 -10.89 8.73
CA ARG A 197 10.46 -11.48 7.39
C ARG A 197 9.56 -12.69 7.30
N PHE A 198 8.77 -12.77 6.23
CA PHE A 198 7.89 -13.89 5.89
C PHE A 198 8.26 -14.37 4.50
N VAL A 199 8.89 -15.54 4.41
CA VAL A 199 9.54 -16.02 3.18
C VAL A 199 9.03 -17.40 2.82
N ASN A 200 8.54 -17.58 1.59
CA ASN A 200 8.19 -18.90 1.05
C ASN A 200 7.17 -19.67 1.91
N ASN A 201 6.22 -18.95 2.51
CA ASN A 201 5.14 -19.59 3.27
C ASN A 201 3.97 -19.89 2.34
N VAL A 202 3.25 -20.97 2.64
CA VAL A 202 2.20 -21.51 1.78
C VAL A 202 0.88 -21.64 2.56
N ALA A 203 -0.20 -21.16 1.95
CA ALA A 203 -1.55 -21.46 2.40
C ALA A 203 -2.38 -22.00 1.23
N ILE A 204 -3.43 -22.77 1.53
CA ILE A 204 -4.36 -23.19 0.49
C ILE A 204 -5.32 -22.04 0.15
N ALA A 205 -6.14 -21.57 1.08
CA ALA A 205 -7.19 -20.59 0.77
C ALA A 205 -6.71 -19.12 0.69
N GLY A 206 -5.60 -18.73 1.33
CA GLY A 206 -5.19 -17.32 1.37
C GLY A 206 -4.33 -16.88 2.56
N GLY A 207 -3.77 -15.67 2.49
CA GLY A 207 -2.89 -15.10 3.52
C GLY A 207 -1.64 -15.95 3.76
N ALA A 208 -0.93 -16.35 2.71
CA ALA A 208 0.12 -17.36 2.85
C ALA A 208 1.27 -16.93 3.77
N GLY A 209 1.58 -15.64 3.86
CA GLY A 209 2.40 -15.12 4.96
C GLY A 209 1.60 -15.03 6.25
N MET A 210 0.50 -14.29 6.23
CA MET A 210 -0.20 -13.86 7.43
C MET A 210 -1.72 -13.72 7.25
N LEU A 211 -2.46 -14.07 8.31
CA LEU A 211 -3.88 -13.79 8.48
C LEU A 211 -4.15 -12.98 9.76
N LEU A 212 -4.89 -11.89 9.63
CA LEU A 212 -5.64 -11.25 10.73
C LEU A 212 -7.12 -11.62 10.59
N ALA A 213 -7.67 -12.35 11.55
CA ALA A 213 -9.08 -12.74 11.58
C ALA A 213 -9.65 -12.57 12.99
N PRO A 214 -10.09 -11.36 13.38
CA PRO A 214 -10.62 -11.13 14.72
C PRO A 214 -11.86 -11.98 14.99
N SER A 215 -11.99 -12.50 16.21
CA SER A 215 -13.20 -13.19 16.66
C SER A 215 -13.62 -12.75 18.07
N ASN A 216 -14.90 -12.38 18.21
CA ASN A 216 -15.56 -11.92 19.45
C ASN A 216 -15.05 -10.57 20.01
N GLN A 217 -14.13 -9.91 19.32
CA GLN A 217 -13.53 -8.64 19.72
C GLN A 217 -12.78 -8.00 18.54
N SER A 218 -12.51 -6.69 18.63
CA SER A 218 -11.71 -6.01 17.62
C SER A 218 -10.26 -6.50 17.60
N GLY A 219 -9.75 -6.79 16.41
CA GLY A 219 -8.36 -7.21 16.20
C GLY A 219 -7.53 -6.12 15.57
N ARG A 220 -6.23 -6.10 15.88
CA ARG A 220 -5.30 -5.10 15.37
C ARG A 220 -3.99 -5.74 14.94
N LEU A 221 -3.54 -5.37 13.75
CA LEU A 221 -2.25 -5.76 13.22
C LEU A 221 -1.45 -4.52 12.85
N SER A 222 -0.22 -4.43 13.34
CA SER A 222 0.73 -3.39 12.92
C SER A 222 1.98 -4.05 12.36
N LEU A 223 2.38 -3.68 11.15
CA LEU A 223 3.57 -4.19 10.45
C LEU A 223 4.51 -3.01 10.19
N LEU A 224 5.65 -3.00 10.88
CA LEU A 224 6.69 -1.98 10.73
C LEU A 224 7.90 -2.60 10.04
N SER A 225 8.29 -2.04 8.89
CA SER A 225 9.49 -2.45 8.14
C SER A 225 9.56 -3.96 7.86
N CYS A 226 8.42 -4.59 7.63
CA CYS A 226 8.33 -6.03 7.41
C CYS A 226 8.52 -6.39 5.93
N VAL A 227 9.06 -7.58 5.68
CA VAL A 227 9.30 -8.10 4.32
C VAL A 227 8.52 -9.38 4.09
N PHE A 228 7.72 -9.40 3.04
CA PHE A 228 6.97 -10.57 2.58
C PHE A 228 7.44 -10.91 1.17
N THR A 229 8.15 -12.02 1.03
CA THR A 229 8.67 -12.45 -0.27
C THR A 229 8.21 -13.85 -0.59
N ILE A 230 7.81 -14.08 -1.84
CA ILE A 230 7.54 -15.41 -2.41
C ILE A 230 6.54 -16.25 -1.61
N ASN A 231 5.61 -15.62 -0.88
CA ASN A 231 4.54 -16.35 -0.20
C ASN A 231 3.44 -16.73 -1.20
N HIS A 232 2.88 -17.93 -1.07
CA HIS A 232 2.01 -18.51 -2.09
C HIS A 232 0.69 -19.05 -1.52
N ALA A 233 -0.42 -18.42 -1.89
CA ALA A 233 -1.76 -18.95 -1.71
C ALA A 233 -2.17 -19.78 -2.94
N THR A 234 -2.33 -21.09 -2.74
CA THR A 234 -2.34 -22.10 -3.82
C THR A 234 -3.73 -22.58 -4.26
N GLY A 235 -4.71 -22.48 -3.37
CA GLY A 235 -6.04 -23.06 -3.50
C GLY A 235 -6.95 -22.32 -4.47
N SER A 236 -8.06 -22.97 -4.80
CA SER A 236 -9.11 -22.49 -5.72
C SER A 236 -10.17 -21.62 -5.04
N ASP A 237 -10.10 -21.47 -3.72
CA ASP A 237 -11.17 -20.86 -2.95
C ASP A 237 -10.99 -19.34 -2.90
N SER A 238 -12.06 -18.61 -3.19
CA SER A 238 -12.06 -17.20 -3.62
C SER A 238 -11.67 -16.14 -2.57
N PHE A 239 -10.97 -16.49 -1.48
CA PHE A 239 -10.83 -15.61 -0.32
C PHE A 239 -9.42 -15.59 0.28
N GLY A 240 -8.56 -14.69 -0.21
CA GLY A 240 -7.36 -14.25 0.52
C GLY A 240 -6.18 -13.80 -0.32
N GLY A 241 -5.37 -12.91 0.26
CA GLY A 241 -4.16 -12.34 -0.35
C GLY A 241 -2.95 -13.26 -0.39
N GLY A 242 -1.99 -13.00 -1.27
CA GLY A 242 -0.81 -13.87 -1.43
C GLY A 242 0.17 -13.77 -0.26
N ALA A 243 0.36 -12.58 0.32
CA ALA A 243 1.15 -12.41 1.54
C ALA A 243 0.29 -12.18 2.78
N LEU A 244 -0.52 -11.12 2.80
CA LEU A 244 -1.34 -10.74 3.94
C LEU A 244 -2.83 -10.80 3.59
N PHE A 245 -3.61 -11.41 4.46
CA PHE A 245 -5.05 -11.36 4.42
C PHE A 245 -5.62 -10.80 5.73
N VAL A 246 -6.44 -9.76 5.62
CA VAL A 246 -7.26 -9.23 6.72
C VAL A 246 -8.70 -9.58 6.43
N LEU A 247 -9.32 -10.33 7.35
CA LEU A 247 -10.68 -10.81 7.22
C LEU A 247 -11.52 -10.44 8.45
N SER A 248 -12.50 -9.57 8.25
CA SER A 248 -13.54 -9.27 9.25
C SER A 248 -14.85 -9.98 8.92
N GLN A 249 -15.45 -10.66 9.91
CA GLN A 249 -16.75 -11.33 9.79
C GLN A 249 -17.82 -10.77 10.75
N GLY A 250 -17.62 -9.55 11.26
CA GLY A 250 -18.57 -8.85 12.13
C GLY A 250 -17.89 -7.89 13.10
N ASP A 251 -16.73 -8.29 13.61
CA ASP A 251 -15.91 -7.48 14.51
C ASP A 251 -15.01 -6.52 13.73
N SER A 252 -14.81 -5.31 14.25
CA SER A 252 -13.96 -4.34 13.55
C SER A 252 -12.49 -4.75 13.55
N ALA A 253 -11.80 -4.54 12.43
CA ALA A 253 -10.36 -4.80 12.31
C ALA A 253 -9.60 -3.52 11.95
N VAL A 254 -8.39 -3.38 12.50
CA VAL A 254 -7.47 -2.30 12.13
C VAL A 254 -6.15 -2.88 11.68
N VAL A 255 -5.70 -2.49 10.49
CA VAL A 255 -4.39 -2.88 9.95
C VAL A 255 -3.55 -1.64 9.62
N ASN A 256 -2.32 -1.60 10.10
CA ASN A 256 -1.36 -0.55 9.77
C ASN A 256 -0.09 -1.20 9.21
N ILE A 257 0.31 -0.79 8.02
CA ILE A 257 1.51 -1.26 7.34
C ILE A 257 2.37 -0.03 7.04
N SER A 258 3.58 0.01 7.58
CA SER A 258 4.48 1.16 7.39
C SER A 258 5.90 0.68 7.11
N GLY A 259 6.46 1.12 6.00
CA GLY A 259 7.75 0.62 5.54
C GLY A 259 7.68 -0.84 5.06
N GLY A 260 8.75 -1.28 4.39
CA GLY A 260 8.93 -2.68 4.02
C GLY A 260 8.58 -3.01 2.58
N LEU A 261 8.53 -4.31 2.29
CA LEU A 261 8.50 -4.86 0.93
C LEU A 261 7.54 -6.05 0.84
N PHE A 262 6.68 -6.04 -0.17
CA PHE A 262 5.89 -7.20 -0.60
C PHE A 262 6.29 -7.55 -2.02
N GLU A 263 7.06 -8.62 -2.20
CA GLU A 263 7.64 -8.98 -3.49
C GLU A 263 7.31 -10.42 -3.89
N ALA A 264 6.93 -10.60 -5.16
CA ALA A 264 6.73 -11.91 -5.76
C ALA A 264 5.75 -12.83 -5.00
N ASN A 265 4.82 -12.25 -4.24
CA ASN A 265 3.78 -13.02 -3.55
C ASN A 265 2.66 -13.36 -4.53
N THR A 266 2.09 -14.55 -4.39
CA THR A 266 1.15 -15.09 -5.36
C THR A 266 -0.15 -15.54 -4.69
N ALA A 267 -1.29 -15.14 -5.26
CA ALA A 267 -2.62 -15.64 -4.96
C ALA A 267 -3.25 -16.28 -6.20
N SER A 268 -3.04 -17.59 -6.39
CA SER A 268 -3.27 -18.24 -7.70
C SER A 268 -4.71 -18.19 -8.21
N ASN A 269 -5.71 -18.26 -7.34
CA ASN A 269 -7.13 -18.19 -7.72
C ASN A 269 -7.93 -17.23 -6.84
N SER A 270 -7.23 -16.24 -6.28
CA SER A 270 -7.80 -15.31 -5.31
C SER A 270 -7.28 -13.89 -5.57
N PHE A 271 -7.53 -12.97 -4.65
CA PHE A 271 -7.31 -11.55 -4.87
C PHE A 271 -6.23 -10.96 -3.96
N GLY A 272 -5.59 -9.86 -4.37
CA GLY A 272 -4.62 -9.15 -3.53
C GLY A 272 -3.30 -9.92 -3.41
N GLY A 273 -2.51 -9.96 -4.49
CA GLY A 273 -1.30 -10.80 -4.53
C GLY A 273 -0.31 -10.47 -3.42
N ALA A 274 -0.22 -9.20 -3.01
CA ALA A 274 0.44 -8.81 -1.77
C ALA A 274 -0.55 -8.79 -0.60
N VAL A 275 -1.53 -7.89 -0.64
CA VAL A 275 -2.40 -7.56 0.50
C VAL A 275 -3.87 -7.63 0.09
N MET A 276 -4.66 -8.38 0.86
CA MET A 276 -6.11 -8.35 0.76
C MET A 276 -6.70 -7.83 2.07
N ILE A 277 -7.44 -6.73 2.00
CA ILE A 277 -8.22 -6.19 3.12
C ILE A 277 -9.69 -6.37 2.78
N PHE A 278 -10.37 -7.21 3.56
CA PHE A 278 -11.71 -7.64 3.25
C PHE A 278 -12.62 -7.74 4.47
N THR A 279 -13.87 -7.34 4.29
CA THR A 279 -14.91 -7.51 5.31
C THR A 279 -16.16 -8.12 4.71
N VAL A 280 -16.67 -9.17 5.35
CA VAL A 280 -17.99 -9.72 5.04
C VAL A 280 -19.06 -8.91 5.76
N LEU A 281 -18.83 -8.64 7.05
CA LEU A 281 -19.66 -7.87 7.95
C LEU A 281 -18.77 -7.02 8.85
N GLY A 282 -19.24 -5.86 9.27
CA GLY A 282 -18.48 -4.94 10.12
C GLY A 282 -17.51 -4.06 9.32
N ASN A 283 -16.62 -3.39 10.05
CA ASN A 283 -15.80 -2.31 9.51
C ASN A 283 -14.31 -2.63 9.60
N VAL A 284 -13.59 -2.37 8.51
CA VAL A 284 -12.12 -2.49 8.50
C VAL A 284 -11.50 -1.15 8.13
N THR A 285 -10.50 -0.75 8.89
CA THR A 285 -9.70 0.44 8.58
C THR A 285 -8.25 0.02 8.34
N GLY A 286 -7.73 0.38 7.18
CA GLY A 286 -6.37 0.07 6.75
C GLY A 286 -5.56 1.32 6.45
N SER A 287 -4.29 1.30 6.83
CA SER A 287 -3.29 2.26 6.35
C SER A 287 -2.06 1.53 5.82
N ILE A 288 -1.56 1.98 4.67
CA ILE A 288 -0.33 1.48 4.03
C ILE A 288 0.53 2.70 3.71
N SER A 289 1.75 2.75 4.22
CA SER A 289 2.62 3.93 4.07
C SER A 289 4.07 3.56 3.81
N SER A 290 4.70 4.22 2.83
CA SER A 290 6.11 3.98 2.50
C SER A 290 6.44 2.51 2.21
N VAL A 291 5.52 1.79 1.57
CA VAL A 291 5.69 0.37 1.23
C VAL A 291 5.98 0.22 -0.26
N THR A 292 6.86 -0.71 -0.61
CA THR A 292 7.00 -1.19 -1.99
C THR A 292 6.27 -2.52 -2.16
N MET A 293 5.40 -2.61 -3.17
CA MET A 293 4.73 -3.83 -3.59
C MET A 293 5.07 -4.08 -5.06
N ARG A 294 5.84 -5.14 -5.34
CA ARG A 294 6.26 -5.44 -6.70
C ARG A 294 6.21 -6.89 -7.09
N GLU A 295 5.99 -7.14 -8.38
CA GLU A 295 5.99 -8.49 -8.97
C GLU A 295 4.98 -9.44 -8.30
N ASN A 296 3.98 -8.91 -7.59
CA ASN A 296 2.95 -9.74 -6.97
C ASN A 296 1.92 -10.13 -8.01
N THR A 297 1.41 -11.36 -7.86
CA THR A 297 0.50 -11.96 -8.83
C THR A 297 -0.77 -12.42 -8.14
N ALA A 298 -1.93 -12.09 -8.70
CA ALA A 298 -3.22 -12.57 -8.21
C ALA A 298 -4.14 -12.94 -9.36
N PHE A 299 -5.29 -13.54 -9.06
CA PHE A 299 -6.39 -13.61 -10.02
C PHE A 299 -6.93 -12.19 -10.30
N GLY A 300 -7.14 -11.36 -9.27
CA GLY A 300 -7.49 -9.94 -9.40
C GLY A 300 -6.88 -9.08 -8.29
N GLY A 301 -6.57 -7.81 -8.56
CA GLY A 301 -5.81 -6.96 -7.63
C GLY A 301 -4.42 -7.54 -7.40
N GLY A 302 -3.57 -7.53 -8.41
CA GLY A 302 -2.23 -8.13 -8.42
C GLY A 302 -1.38 -7.76 -7.21
N ALA A 303 -1.50 -6.52 -6.69
CA ALA A 303 -0.95 -6.16 -5.39
C ALA A 303 -2.01 -6.12 -4.29
N VAL A 304 -3.00 -5.22 -4.43
CA VAL A 304 -3.92 -4.87 -3.35
C VAL A 304 -5.36 -5.16 -3.74
N LEU A 305 -6.09 -5.84 -2.84
CA LEU A 305 -7.55 -5.79 -2.83
C LEU A 305 -8.04 -5.03 -1.60
N ASN A 306 -8.99 -4.10 -1.82
CA ASN A 306 -9.75 -3.39 -0.81
C ASN A 306 -11.24 -3.68 -1.02
N GLY A 307 -11.92 -4.42 -0.13
CA GLY A 307 -13.35 -4.66 -0.38
C GLY A 307 -14.25 -5.12 0.75
N ALA A 308 -15.56 -4.95 0.50
CA ALA A 308 -16.65 -5.26 1.42
C ALA A 308 -17.78 -6.02 0.71
N GLU A 309 -18.39 -7.03 1.34
CA GLU A 309 -19.36 -7.90 0.65
C GLU A 309 -20.84 -7.61 0.98
N GLN A 310 -21.21 -7.51 2.26
CA GLN A 310 -22.62 -7.45 2.66
C GLN A 310 -23.10 -6.05 3.07
N THR A 311 -24.43 -5.89 3.14
CA THR A 311 -25.09 -4.66 3.59
C THR A 311 -24.51 -4.13 4.90
N ASN A 312 -24.20 -2.83 4.94
CA ASN A 312 -23.58 -2.10 6.06
C ASN A 312 -22.12 -2.48 6.37
N ALA A 313 -21.49 -3.35 5.58
CA ALA A 313 -20.07 -3.59 5.70
C ALA A 313 -19.29 -2.45 5.02
N HIS A 314 -18.17 -2.04 5.63
CA HIS A 314 -17.38 -0.92 5.15
C HIS A 314 -15.88 -1.18 5.27
N VAL A 315 -15.12 -0.88 4.22
CA VAL A 315 -13.66 -0.77 4.32
C VAL A 315 -13.21 0.62 3.93
N SER A 316 -12.30 1.18 4.73
CA SER A 316 -11.58 2.39 4.40
C SER A 316 -10.09 2.09 4.35
N LEU A 317 -9.45 2.36 3.20
CA LEU A 317 -8.03 2.16 2.98
C LEU A 317 -7.35 3.45 2.53
N SER A 318 -6.28 3.85 3.23
CA SER A 318 -5.37 4.90 2.77
C SER A 318 -4.02 4.30 2.41
N ILE A 319 -3.52 4.66 1.22
CA ILE A 319 -2.18 4.31 0.74
C ILE A 319 -1.41 5.62 0.52
N LEU A 320 -0.29 5.77 1.24
CA LEU A 320 0.52 6.98 1.28
C LEU A 320 1.96 6.70 0.86
N ASP A 321 2.53 7.53 -0.01
CA ASP A 321 3.96 7.54 -0.36
C ASP A 321 4.53 6.14 -0.67
N SER A 322 3.73 5.32 -1.36
CA SER A 322 4.02 3.91 -1.61
C SER A 322 4.16 3.62 -3.10
N ASP A 323 4.87 2.54 -3.42
CA ASP A 323 5.17 2.14 -4.79
C ASP A 323 4.53 0.79 -5.07
N ILE A 324 3.61 0.73 -6.03
CA ILE A 324 2.90 -0.47 -6.46
C ILE A 324 3.25 -0.68 -7.93
N VAL A 325 4.27 -1.51 -8.15
CA VAL A 325 4.94 -1.61 -9.45
C VAL A 325 4.98 -3.03 -10.00
N ASP A 326 4.75 -3.19 -11.29
CA ASP A 326 4.94 -4.48 -11.99
C ASP A 326 4.13 -5.65 -11.39
N ASN A 327 2.94 -5.37 -10.86
CA ASN A 327 2.04 -6.41 -10.35
C ASN A 327 1.09 -6.89 -11.44
N SER A 328 0.71 -8.17 -11.40
CA SER A 328 -0.06 -8.80 -12.46
C SER A 328 -1.34 -9.45 -11.93
N ALA A 329 -2.45 -9.18 -12.61
CA ALA A 329 -3.69 -9.92 -12.44
C ALA A 329 -3.88 -10.90 -13.61
N LEU A 330 -4.05 -12.18 -13.29
CA LEU A 330 -4.17 -13.29 -14.26
C LEU A 330 -5.62 -13.62 -14.64
N SER A 331 -6.58 -12.81 -14.22
CA SER A 331 -8.00 -13.05 -14.51
C SER A 331 -8.30 -13.16 -16.00
N VAL A 332 -9.18 -14.11 -16.32
CA VAL A 332 -9.89 -14.23 -17.61
C VAL A 332 -11.26 -13.54 -17.61
N ASN A 333 -11.69 -13.00 -16.47
CA ASN A 333 -12.92 -12.24 -16.28
C ASN A 333 -12.65 -10.72 -16.35
N PRO A 334 -13.46 -9.95 -17.10
CA PRO A 334 -13.34 -8.50 -17.26
C PRO A 334 -13.44 -7.67 -15.98
N THR A 335 -13.70 -8.26 -14.82
CA THR A 335 -14.16 -7.52 -13.64
C THR A 335 -13.07 -7.02 -12.68
N PHE A 336 -11.80 -7.34 -12.84
CA PHE A 336 -10.79 -7.06 -11.79
C PHE A 336 -9.71 -6.09 -12.25
N GLY A 337 -9.01 -5.47 -11.29
CA GLY A 337 -7.88 -4.55 -11.51
C GLY A 337 -6.50 -5.23 -11.50
N GLY A 338 -5.51 -4.61 -12.14
CA GLY A 338 -4.14 -5.16 -12.24
C GLY A 338 -3.28 -4.90 -10.99
N GLY A 339 -3.12 -3.65 -10.57
CA GLY A 339 -2.37 -3.28 -9.37
C GLY A 339 -3.26 -3.29 -8.13
N ILE A 340 -4.28 -2.42 -8.14
CA ILE A 340 -5.24 -2.26 -7.06
C ILE A 340 -6.64 -2.60 -7.56
N TYR A 341 -7.38 -3.39 -6.78
CA TYR A 341 -8.80 -3.63 -7.00
C TYR A 341 -9.62 -3.21 -5.77
N GLN A 342 -10.53 -2.26 -5.96
CA GLN A 342 -11.54 -1.88 -4.99
C GLN A 342 -12.89 -2.50 -5.36
N TYR A 343 -13.57 -3.04 -4.36
CA TYR A 343 -14.86 -3.71 -4.53
C TYR A 343 -15.82 -3.45 -3.36
N ALA A 344 -17.07 -3.10 -3.66
CA ALA A 344 -18.15 -3.23 -2.69
C ALA A 344 -19.37 -3.94 -3.26
N GLY A 345 -19.80 -4.98 -2.54
CA GLY A 345 -21.00 -5.76 -2.79
C GLY A 345 -22.30 -5.00 -2.50
N PRO A 346 -23.46 -5.62 -2.75
CA PRO A 346 -24.77 -4.97 -2.57
C PRO A 346 -24.98 -4.45 -1.13
N GLY A 347 -25.16 -3.13 -0.99
CA GLY A 347 -25.37 -2.47 0.30
C GLY A 347 -24.10 -2.24 1.12
N ALA A 348 -22.93 -2.63 0.61
CA ALA A 348 -21.63 -2.37 1.20
C ALA A 348 -21.02 -1.05 0.67
N SER A 349 -19.89 -0.65 1.25
CA SER A 349 -19.11 0.51 0.78
C SER A 349 -17.61 0.28 0.94
N ALA A 350 -16.82 0.86 0.05
CA ALA A 350 -15.37 0.85 0.11
C ALA A 350 -14.82 2.22 -0.25
N ASP A 351 -13.95 2.77 0.60
CA ASP A 351 -13.23 4.01 0.32
C ASP A 351 -11.75 3.73 0.14
N LEU A 352 -11.15 4.32 -0.89
CA LEU A 352 -9.72 4.27 -1.18
C LEU A 352 -9.17 5.67 -1.38
N SER A 353 -8.12 5.99 -0.64
CA SER A 353 -7.33 7.21 -0.82
C SER A 353 -5.90 6.86 -1.19
N LEU A 354 -5.43 7.36 -2.32
CA LEU A 354 -4.06 7.30 -2.79
C LEU A 354 -3.45 8.69 -2.70
N ASP A 355 -2.37 8.84 -1.93
CA ASP A 355 -1.66 10.10 -1.82
C ASP A 355 -0.15 9.87 -1.98
N GLY A 356 0.49 10.53 -2.94
CA GLY A 356 1.91 10.29 -3.20
C GLY A 356 2.22 8.88 -3.72
N VAL A 357 1.28 8.20 -4.38
CA VAL A 357 1.46 6.80 -4.80
C VAL A 357 2.07 6.72 -6.21
N PHE A 358 3.00 5.78 -6.41
CA PHE A 358 3.50 5.40 -7.73
C PHE A 358 2.90 4.06 -8.13
N LEU A 359 1.97 4.08 -9.09
CA LEU A 359 1.26 2.90 -9.57
C LEU A 359 1.67 2.64 -11.02
N SER A 360 2.68 1.79 -11.22
CA SER A 360 3.35 1.70 -12.52
C SER A 360 3.60 0.29 -13.03
N GLY A 361 3.52 0.09 -14.34
CA GLY A 361 3.88 -1.19 -14.96
C GLY A 361 2.95 -2.35 -14.58
N ASN A 362 1.80 -2.07 -13.94
CA ASN A 362 0.87 -3.12 -13.56
C ASN A 362 0.11 -3.61 -14.79
N PHE A 363 -0.15 -4.92 -14.82
CA PHE A 363 -0.68 -5.60 -15.99
C PHE A 363 -1.94 -6.37 -15.64
N ILE A 364 -2.90 -6.35 -16.57
CA ILE A 364 -4.01 -7.29 -16.54
C ILE A 364 -4.36 -7.75 -17.96
N GLY A 365 -4.47 -9.06 -18.14
CA GLY A 365 -4.77 -9.66 -19.44
C GLY A 365 -6.19 -9.35 -19.90
N SER A 366 -7.19 -9.88 -19.19
CA SER A 366 -8.59 -9.83 -19.62
C SER A 366 -9.50 -9.03 -18.69
N GLY A 367 -8.95 -8.12 -17.88
CA GLY A 367 -9.69 -7.25 -16.97
C GLY A 367 -9.46 -5.76 -17.24
N ASP A 368 -10.05 -4.92 -16.41
CA ASP A 368 -10.04 -3.46 -16.56
C ASP A 368 -9.18 -2.81 -15.48
N GLY A 369 -8.73 -1.57 -15.65
CA GLY A 369 -8.04 -0.87 -14.56
C GLY A 369 -6.70 -1.52 -14.20
N ALA A 370 -5.77 -1.61 -15.15
CA ALA A 370 -4.50 -2.29 -14.91
C ALA A 370 -3.71 -1.62 -13.78
N GLY A 371 -3.76 -0.30 -13.66
CA GLY A 371 -3.33 0.38 -12.43
C GLY A 371 -4.33 0.14 -11.31
N LEU A 372 -5.51 0.76 -11.42
CA LEU A 372 -6.59 0.71 -10.43
C LEU A 372 -7.93 0.40 -11.08
N ALA A 373 -8.68 -0.54 -10.51
CA ALA A 373 -10.10 -0.73 -10.81
C ALA A 373 -10.93 -0.56 -9.54
N SER A 374 -11.96 0.30 -9.57
CA SER A 374 -13.02 0.37 -8.55
C SER A 374 -14.34 -0.03 -9.17
N ARG A 375 -15.00 -1.00 -8.53
CA ARG A 375 -16.29 -1.52 -8.99
C ARG A 375 -17.27 -1.67 -7.86
N GLU A 376 -18.35 -0.91 -7.96
CA GLU A 376 -19.36 -0.81 -6.91
C GLU A 376 -20.71 -1.32 -7.42
N PHE A 377 -21.40 -2.13 -6.62
CA PHE A 377 -22.73 -2.62 -6.97
C PHE A 377 -23.81 -1.53 -6.91
N GLN A 378 -23.66 -0.54 -6.05
CA GLN A 378 -24.58 0.59 -5.91
C GLN A 378 -23.87 1.92 -6.07
N ALA A 379 -24.53 2.88 -6.72
CA ALA A 379 -23.96 4.20 -6.93
C ALA A 379 -23.82 4.97 -5.61
N GLN A 380 -22.75 5.76 -5.49
CA GLN A 380 -22.55 6.82 -4.46
C GLN A 380 -22.23 6.36 -3.02
N THR A 381 -21.99 5.07 -2.77
CA THR A 381 -21.60 4.59 -1.43
C THR A 381 -20.09 4.61 -1.21
N SER A 382 -19.32 4.54 -2.30
CA SER A 382 -17.85 4.35 -2.30
C SER A 382 -17.13 5.51 -2.99
N ARG A 383 -15.90 5.78 -2.57
CA ARG A 383 -15.06 6.86 -3.10
C ARG A 383 -13.66 6.38 -3.47
N VAL A 384 -13.12 6.97 -4.53
CA VAL A 384 -11.70 6.89 -4.89
C VAL A 384 -11.14 8.30 -4.93
N SER A 385 -10.09 8.55 -4.14
CA SER A 385 -9.32 9.80 -4.14
C SER A 385 -7.89 9.53 -4.57
N ILE A 386 -7.38 10.29 -5.53
CA ILE A 386 -6.02 10.16 -6.07
C ILE A 386 -5.36 11.53 -6.03
N ILE A 387 -4.34 11.68 -5.19
CA ILE A 387 -3.70 12.96 -4.89
C ILE A 387 -2.18 12.80 -5.04
N ARG A 388 -1.49 13.80 -5.61
CA ARG A 388 -0.02 13.82 -5.76
C ARG A 388 0.59 12.51 -6.30
N SER A 389 -0.13 11.79 -7.15
CA SER A 389 0.19 10.41 -7.54
C SER A 389 0.54 10.32 -9.02
N LEU A 390 1.37 9.33 -9.38
CA LEU A 390 1.71 8.97 -10.75
C LEU A 390 1.20 7.57 -11.05
N ILE A 391 0.31 7.47 -12.03
CA ILE A 391 -0.22 6.22 -12.56
C ILE A 391 0.32 6.09 -13.98
N SER A 392 1.26 5.18 -14.20
CA SER A 392 2.01 5.14 -15.46
C SER A 392 2.26 3.76 -16.03
N SER A 393 2.31 3.67 -17.35
CA SER A 393 2.72 2.44 -18.05
C SER A 393 1.95 1.19 -17.61
N ASN A 394 0.71 1.35 -17.12
CA ASN A 394 -0.15 0.23 -16.81
C ASN A 394 -0.86 -0.23 -18.08
N ASP A 395 -1.07 -1.53 -18.24
CA ASP A 395 -1.56 -2.14 -19.47
C ASP A 395 -2.72 -3.11 -19.21
N ALA A 396 -3.92 -2.70 -19.64
CA ALA A 396 -5.14 -3.51 -19.61
C ALA A 396 -5.37 -4.09 -21.01
N LEU A 397 -4.71 -5.22 -21.29
CA LEU A 397 -4.49 -5.70 -22.67
C LEU A 397 -5.78 -5.91 -23.47
N PHE A 398 -6.84 -6.41 -22.85
CA PHE A 398 -8.14 -6.64 -23.48
C PHE A 398 -9.30 -5.90 -22.80
N GLY A 399 -9.01 -5.03 -21.84
CA GLY A 399 -10.03 -4.28 -21.08
C GLY A 399 -9.94 -2.78 -21.29
N ALA A 400 -10.73 -2.07 -20.49
CA ALA A 400 -10.83 -0.62 -20.44
C ALA A 400 -10.04 -0.04 -19.25
N GLY A 401 -9.75 1.26 -19.30
CA GLY A 401 -9.13 1.96 -18.17
C GLY A 401 -7.70 1.49 -17.92
N GLY A 402 -6.78 1.72 -18.85
CA GLY A 402 -5.40 1.23 -18.72
C GLY A 402 -4.76 1.66 -17.39
N GLY A 403 -4.86 2.94 -17.07
CA GLY A 403 -4.47 3.46 -15.77
C GLY A 403 -5.53 3.21 -14.71
N VAL A 404 -6.72 3.77 -14.93
CA VAL A 404 -7.82 3.79 -13.95
C VAL A 404 -9.14 3.38 -14.59
N TYR A 405 -9.89 2.53 -13.89
CA TYR A 405 -11.25 2.16 -14.23
C TYR A 405 -12.15 2.36 -13.02
N VAL A 406 -13.25 3.11 -13.15
CA VAL A 406 -14.20 3.32 -12.05
C VAL A 406 -15.64 3.15 -12.53
N THR A 407 -16.41 2.29 -11.83
CA THR A 407 -17.87 2.18 -11.97
C THR A 407 -18.58 2.50 -10.66
N ASN A 408 -19.66 3.27 -10.71
CA ASN A 408 -20.59 3.54 -9.60
C ASN A 408 -19.98 4.20 -8.33
N ALA A 409 -18.69 4.55 -8.32
CA ALA A 409 -18.07 5.36 -7.27
C ALA A 409 -17.97 6.84 -7.68
N VAL A 410 -17.67 7.70 -6.70
CA VAL A 410 -17.17 9.06 -6.95
C VAL A 410 -15.65 8.99 -7.11
N LEU A 411 -15.12 9.62 -8.16
CA LEU A 411 -13.67 9.73 -8.38
C LEU A 411 -13.25 11.20 -8.28
N THR A 412 -12.29 11.47 -7.39
CA THR A 412 -11.58 12.76 -7.33
C THR A 412 -10.11 12.52 -7.60
N MET A 413 -9.55 13.23 -8.57
CA MET A 413 -8.11 13.22 -8.85
C MET A 413 -7.58 14.65 -8.85
N GLU A 414 -6.56 14.89 -8.05
CA GLU A 414 -5.97 16.21 -7.88
C GLU A 414 -4.45 16.11 -7.93
N THR A 415 -3.78 17.12 -8.50
CA THR A 415 -2.30 17.23 -8.50
C THR A 415 -1.60 15.95 -8.98
N SER A 416 -2.21 15.19 -9.90
CA SER A 416 -1.78 13.84 -10.25
C SER A 416 -1.50 13.69 -11.75
N THR A 417 -0.84 12.61 -12.13
CA THR A 417 -0.43 12.34 -13.51
C THR A 417 -0.85 10.95 -13.98
N LEU A 418 -1.55 10.88 -15.12
CA LEU A 418 -1.75 9.64 -15.88
C LEU A 418 -0.81 9.65 -17.08
N LEU A 419 0.19 8.77 -17.09
CA LEU A 419 1.28 8.79 -18.07
C LEU A 419 1.45 7.46 -18.80
N GLY A 420 1.22 7.44 -20.12
CA GLY A 420 1.60 6.28 -20.93
C GLY A 420 0.85 4.99 -20.60
N ASN A 421 -0.37 5.08 -20.06
CA ASN A 421 -1.18 3.89 -19.78
C ASN A 421 -1.91 3.42 -21.05
N THR A 422 -2.11 2.11 -21.16
CA THR A 422 -2.68 1.48 -22.37
C THR A 422 -3.90 0.62 -22.02
N SER A 423 -4.94 0.71 -22.83
CA SER A 423 -6.11 -0.17 -22.78
C SER A 423 -6.42 -0.79 -24.14
N GLY A 424 -6.83 -2.06 -24.12
CA GLY A 424 -7.26 -2.82 -25.30
C GLY A 424 -8.62 -2.38 -25.85
N THR A 425 -9.41 -1.66 -25.04
CA THR A 425 -10.68 -1.06 -25.47
C THR A 425 -10.66 0.45 -25.24
N GLU A 426 -11.49 0.99 -24.35
CA GLU A 426 -11.68 2.42 -24.11
C GLU A 426 -10.86 2.93 -22.92
N GLY A 427 -10.62 4.24 -22.87
CA GLY A 427 -10.05 4.88 -21.69
C GLY A 427 -8.61 4.46 -21.40
N GLY A 428 -7.66 4.80 -22.27
CA GLY A 428 -6.24 4.43 -22.06
C GLY A 428 -5.71 4.91 -20.71
N GLY A 429 -6.00 6.16 -20.36
CA GLY A 429 -5.71 6.73 -19.04
C GLY A 429 -6.79 6.37 -18.02
N LEU A 430 -8.02 6.80 -18.29
CA LEU A 430 -9.17 6.66 -17.39
C LEU A 430 -10.42 6.22 -18.16
N PHE A 431 -11.08 5.18 -17.66
CA PHE A 431 -12.47 4.88 -17.98
C PHE A 431 -13.36 5.17 -16.78
N TYR A 432 -14.45 5.92 -17.01
CA TYR A 432 -15.35 6.32 -15.94
C TYR A 432 -16.82 6.11 -16.28
N THR A 433 -17.52 5.41 -15.39
CA THR A 433 -18.99 5.28 -15.39
C THR A 433 -19.53 5.38 -13.97
N GLY A 434 -19.53 6.59 -13.44
CA GLY A 434 -20.02 6.86 -12.10
C GLY A 434 -20.95 8.06 -12.08
N SER A 435 -21.02 8.68 -10.92
CA SER A 435 -22.01 9.71 -10.62
C SER A 435 -21.42 11.09 -10.38
N GLY A 436 -20.11 11.20 -10.11
CA GLY A 436 -19.34 12.44 -10.13
C GLY A 436 -17.83 12.21 -10.34
N LEU A 437 -17.28 12.74 -11.43
CA LEU A 437 -15.83 12.80 -11.66
C LEU A 437 -15.35 14.24 -11.46
N SER A 438 -14.30 14.42 -10.67
CA SER A 438 -13.57 15.69 -10.54
C SER A 438 -12.09 15.47 -10.86
N LEU A 439 -11.57 16.14 -11.90
CA LEU A 439 -10.14 16.15 -12.22
C LEU A 439 -9.60 17.58 -12.12
N VAL A 440 -8.63 17.81 -11.23
CA VAL A 440 -8.11 19.17 -10.95
C VAL A 440 -6.59 19.18 -10.97
N ASN A 441 -5.98 20.23 -11.54
CA ASN A 441 -4.52 20.45 -11.48
C ASN A 441 -3.72 19.21 -11.88
N SER A 442 -4.14 18.53 -12.96
CA SER A 442 -3.62 17.19 -13.30
C SER A 442 -3.19 17.10 -14.76
N THR A 443 -2.21 16.26 -15.02
CA THR A 443 -1.64 16.03 -16.36
C THR A 443 -2.00 14.63 -16.84
N LEU A 444 -2.60 14.54 -18.03
CA LEU A 444 -2.88 13.28 -18.70
C LEU A 444 -2.11 13.25 -20.03
N HIS A 445 -1.05 12.45 -20.08
CA HIS A 445 -0.10 12.47 -21.18
C HIS A 445 0.20 11.09 -21.73
N GLY A 446 0.24 10.97 -23.06
CA GLY A 446 0.75 9.76 -23.71
C GLY A 446 -0.11 8.50 -23.52
N ASN A 447 -1.34 8.62 -23.01
CA ASN A 447 -2.20 7.45 -22.76
C ASN A 447 -2.83 6.97 -24.07
N HIS A 448 -3.04 5.66 -24.18
CA HIS A 448 -3.51 5.01 -25.40
C HIS A 448 -4.70 4.08 -25.14
N GLY A 449 -5.87 4.43 -25.66
CA GLY A 449 -6.96 3.48 -25.84
C GLY A 449 -6.95 2.96 -27.28
N VAL A 450 -7.08 1.64 -27.48
CA VAL A 450 -7.24 1.08 -28.84
C VAL A 450 -8.59 1.52 -29.45
N GLY A 451 -9.63 1.56 -28.61
CA GLY A 451 -10.95 2.11 -28.89
C GLY A 451 -11.00 3.63 -28.64
N ASP A 452 -12.09 4.11 -28.05
CA ASP A 452 -12.33 5.54 -27.84
C ASP A 452 -11.77 6.05 -26.50
N GLY A 453 -11.46 7.34 -26.40
CA GLY A 453 -11.00 7.96 -25.15
C GLY A 453 -9.56 7.59 -24.79
N GLY A 454 -8.58 8.28 -25.37
CA GLY A 454 -7.16 7.95 -25.14
C GLY A 454 -6.74 8.32 -23.72
N ALA A 455 -7.00 9.57 -23.33
CA ALA A 455 -6.82 10.04 -21.98
C ALA A 455 -8.01 9.65 -21.10
N VAL A 456 -9.22 10.03 -21.50
CA VAL A 456 -10.44 9.78 -20.72
C VAL A 456 -11.60 9.31 -21.60
N TYR A 457 -12.24 8.23 -21.19
CA TYR A 457 -13.55 7.81 -21.68
C TYR A 457 -14.61 8.01 -20.59
N LEU A 458 -15.61 8.84 -20.87
CA LEU A 458 -16.76 9.09 -19.99
C LEU A 458 -17.99 8.37 -20.54
N ALA A 459 -18.40 7.29 -19.88
CA ALA A 459 -19.56 6.51 -20.29
C ALA A 459 -20.88 7.10 -19.79
N SER A 460 -20.90 7.65 -18.56
CA SER A 460 -22.09 8.23 -17.93
C SER A 460 -21.72 9.21 -16.80
N GLY A 461 -22.73 9.89 -16.27
CA GLY A 461 -22.58 10.79 -15.12
C GLY A 461 -22.21 12.22 -15.47
N SER A 462 -22.11 13.07 -14.44
CA SER A 462 -21.64 14.44 -14.56
C SER A 462 -20.17 14.52 -14.16
N SER A 463 -19.35 15.07 -15.04
CA SER A 463 -17.91 15.19 -14.84
C SER A 463 -17.48 16.64 -14.96
N GLN A 464 -16.56 17.05 -14.10
CA GLN A 464 -15.95 18.37 -14.13
C GLN A 464 -14.44 18.21 -14.19
N VAL A 465 -13.82 18.99 -15.06
CA VAL A 465 -12.37 19.06 -15.15
C VAL A 465 -11.93 20.50 -15.13
N SER A 466 -10.92 20.80 -14.31
CA SER A 466 -10.39 22.16 -14.19
C SER A 466 -8.88 22.20 -14.07
N HIS A 467 -8.22 23.13 -14.77
CA HIS A 467 -6.77 23.31 -14.66
C HIS A 467 -6.03 22.02 -15.01
N ILE A 468 -6.31 21.46 -16.18
CA ILE A 468 -5.72 20.18 -16.63
C ILE A 468 -4.92 20.34 -17.91
N THR A 469 -3.92 19.48 -18.10
CA THR A 469 -3.13 19.40 -19.33
C THR A 469 -3.27 18.00 -19.94
N VAL A 470 -3.95 17.89 -21.08
CA VAL A 470 -4.26 16.64 -21.78
C VAL A 470 -3.61 16.62 -23.15
N THR A 471 -2.49 15.91 -23.28
CA THR A 471 -1.67 15.97 -24.49
C THR A 471 -1.07 14.64 -24.92
N SER A 472 -0.82 14.49 -26.22
CA SER A 472 -0.14 13.30 -26.78
C SER A 472 -0.84 11.98 -26.52
N ASN A 473 -2.14 12.00 -26.19
CA ASN A 473 -2.92 10.78 -26.04
C ASN A 473 -3.37 10.26 -27.40
N ARG A 474 -3.69 8.96 -27.48
CA ARG A 474 -4.07 8.28 -28.73
C ARG A 474 -5.31 7.40 -28.57
N ALA A 475 -6.25 7.51 -29.52
CA ALA A 475 -7.46 6.69 -29.58
C ALA A 475 -8.00 6.53 -31.00
N ALA A 476 -9.07 5.76 -31.19
CA ALA A 476 -9.88 5.78 -32.41
C ALA A 476 -10.59 7.13 -32.58
N GLN A 477 -11.25 7.60 -31.52
CA GLN A 477 -11.88 8.92 -31.42
C GLN A 477 -11.72 9.47 -30.00
N GLY A 478 -11.75 10.80 -29.85
CA GLY A 478 -11.69 11.46 -28.56
C GLY A 478 -10.42 11.13 -27.80
N ALA A 479 -9.26 11.18 -28.46
CA ALA A 479 -8.00 10.81 -27.85
C ALA A 479 -7.66 11.65 -26.61
N GLY A 480 -8.05 12.92 -26.56
CA GLY A 480 -8.15 13.66 -25.30
C GLY A 480 -9.34 13.16 -24.46
N PHE A 481 -10.54 13.53 -24.88
CA PHE A 481 -11.80 13.13 -24.24
C PHE A 481 -12.78 12.49 -25.20
N PHE A 482 -13.35 11.35 -24.81
CA PHE A 482 -14.57 10.82 -25.38
C PHE A 482 -15.73 10.92 -24.39
N VAL A 483 -16.83 11.55 -24.80
CA VAL A 483 -18.02 11.77 -23.96
C VAL A 483 -19.23 11.06 -24.58
N ALA A 484 -19.62 9.92 -24.00
CA ALA A 484 -20.75 9.12 -24.48
C ALA A 484 -22.11 9.83 -24.25
N GLY A 485 -23.15 9.38 -24.96
CA GLY A 485 -24.49 9.99 -24.95
C GLY A 485 -25.08 10.34 -23.58
N PRO A 486 -25.03 9.45 -22.56
CA PRO A 486 -25.59 9.74 -21.24
C PRO A 486 -24.60 10.44 -20.30
N ALA A 487 -23.40 10.77 -20.75
CA ALA A 487 -22.41 11.51 -19.98
C ALA A 487 -22.52 13.02 -20.23
N SER A 488 -22.06 13.79 -19.24
CA SER A 488 -21.82 15.22 -19.39
C SER A 488 -20.45 15.60 -18.85
N LEU A 489 -19.80 16.55 -19.53
CA LEU A 489 -18.48 17.04 -19.17
C LEU A 489 -18.47 18.57 -19.19
N GLN A 490 -18.12 19.19 -18.07
CA GLN A 490 -17.77 20.59 -18.00
C GLN A 490 -16.24 20.74 -18.00
N VAL A 491 -15.72 21.54 -18.91
CA VAL A 491 -14.30 21.82 -19.07
C VAL A 491 -14.00 23.27 -18.68
N ASN A 492 -13.03 23.48 -17.81
CA ASN A 492 -12.58 24.80 -17.38
C ASN A 492 -11.05 24.87 -17.30
N ASN A 493 -10.44 25.96 -17.78
CA ASN A 493 -8.98 26.16 -17.68
C ASN A 493 -8.12 24.98 -18.15
N ALA A 494 -8.51 24.33 -19.24
CA ALA A 494 -7.85 23.12 -19.75
C ALA A 494 -7.02 23.39 -21.00
N ILE A 495 -5.89 22.68 -21.11
CA ILE A 495 -5.18 22.49 -22.37
C ILE A 495 -5.52 21.09 -22.89
N VAL A 496 -6.19 20.98 -24.04
CA VAL A 496 -6.49 19.71 -24.71
C VAL A 496 -6.01 19.81 -26.15
N ALA A 497 -4.79 19.34 -26.41
CA ALA A 497 -4.13 19.53 -27.68
C ALA A 497 -3.06 18.46 -27.95
N GLN A 498 -2.58 18.38 -29.18
CA GLN A 498 -1.53 17.42 -29.58
C GLN A 498 -1.93 15.95 -29.36
N ASN A 499 -3.24 15.66 -29.21
CA ASN A 499 -3.74 14.30 -29.18
C ASN A 499 -3.92 13.78 -30.61
N SER A 500 -4.01 12.46 -30.78
CA SER A 500 -4.05 11.83 -32.10
C SER A 500 -5.14 10.77 -32.19
N SER A 501 -5.94 10.83 -33.25
CA SER A 501 -6.97 9.84 -33.55
C SER A 501 -6.60 8.98 -34.76
N THR A 502 -6.88 7.68 -34.71
CA THR A 502 -6.66 6.76 -35.84
C THR A 502 -7.84 6.71 -36.81
N GLY A 503 -9.06 7.04 -36.36
CA GLY A 503 -10.27 7.03 -37.20
C GLY A 503 -10.42 8.28 -38.06
N SER A 504 -10.40 9.47 -37.45
CA SER A 504 -10.52 10.76 -38.14
C SER A 504 -9.77 11.85 -37.38
N PRO A 505 -8.84 12.60 -38.00
CA PRO A 505 -8.02 13.59 -37.30
C PRO A 505 -8.84 14.71 -36.63
N PHE A 506 -10.09 14.92 -37.07
CA PHE A 506 -11.01 15.93 -36.54
C PHE A 506 -11.59 15.63 -35.16
N THR A 507 -11.44 14.41 -34.66
CA THR A 507 -11.94 13.98 -33.35
C THR A 507 -10.81 13.68 -32.36
N ALA A 508 -9.60 14.17 -32.62
CA ALA A 508 -8.44 13.84 -31.80
C ALA A 508 -8.53 14.39 -30.38
N ASP A 509 -8.86 15.67 -30.19
CA ASP A 509 -8.92 16.26 -28.85
C ASP A 509 -10.25 15.95 -28.15
N PHE A 510 -11.37 16.04 -28.87
CA PHE A 510 -12.69 15.72 -28.37
C PHE A 510 -13.48 14.85 -29.35
N ALA A 511 -14.27 13.93 -28.81
CA ALA A 511 -15.41 13.32 -29.47
C ALA A 511 -16.57 13.27 -28.48
N ASN A 512 -17.76 13.68 -28.90
CA ASN A 512 -18.91 13.74 -28.01
C ASN A 512 -20.19 13.29 -28.71
N LEU A 513 -20.87 12.37 -28.04
CA LEU A 513 -22.27 12.02 -28.26
C LEU A 513 -23.15 12.58 -27.13
N GLY A 514 -22.55 12.84 -25.96
CA GLY A 514 -23.18 13.49 -24.81
C GLY A 514 -22.96 15.00 -24.78
N LEU A 515 -23.32 15.60 -23.64
CA LEU A 515 -23.26 17.05 -23.43
C LEU A 515 -21.85 17.47 -23.01
N VAL A 516 -21.22 18.36 -23.77
CA VAL A 516 -19.99 19.03 -23.37
C VAL A 516 -20.26 20.52 -23.22
N THR A 517 -19.81 21.09 -22.11
CA THR A 517 -19.88 22.53 -21.85
C THR A 517 -18.49 23.07 -21.52
N ALA A 518 -18.27 24.33 -21.90
CA ALA A 518 -17.05 25.04 -21.61
C ALA A 518 -17.34 26.16 -20.59
N ALA A 519 -16.44 26.33 -19.64
CA ALA A 519 -16.37 27.47 -18.75
C ALA A 519 -14.94 28.04 -18.75
N GLY A 520 -14.79 29.27 -18.27
CA GLY A 520 -13.49 29.95 -18.21
C GLY A 520 -12.79 30.04 -19.56
N THR A 521 -11.46 29.99 -19.54
CA THR A 521 -10.59 30.00 -20.72
C THR A 521 -10.04 28.59 -20.97
N ASN A 522 -9.80 28.21 -22.23
CA ASN A 522 -9.30 26.87 -22.57
C ASN A 522 -8.45 26.95 -23.84
N VAL A 523 -7.44 26.07 -23.96
CA VAL A 523 -6.66 25.89 -25.19
C VAL A 523 -7.01 24.54 -25.79
N VAL A 524 -7.67 24.55 -26.95
CA VAL A 524 -8.04 23.33 -27.68
C VAL A 524 -7.34 23.29 -29.03
N GLY A 525 -6.55 22.25 -29.28
CA GLY A 525 -5.75 22.14 -30.51
C GLY A 525 -6.62 21.94 -31.76
N ASN A 526 -7.62 21.08 -31.66
CA ASN A 526 -8.59 20.73 -32.69
C ASN A 526 -10.02 20.65 -32.12
N ASN A 527 -10.83 21.66 -32.40
CA ASN A 527 -12.21 21.77 -31.91
C ASN A 527 -13.29 21.34 -32.91
N VAL A 528 -12.96 20.71 -34.04
CA VAL A 528 -13.95 20.48 -35.11
C VAL A 528 -15.20 19.76 -34.61
N SER A 529 -15.06 18.79 -33.70
CA SER A 529 -16.17 18.07 -33.09
C SER A 529 -16.99 18.89 -32.08
N VAL A 530 -16.45 19.98 -31.56
CA VAL A 530 -17.03 20.79 -30.47
C VAL A 530 -17.11 22.29 -30.79
N ALA A 531 -17.10 22.66 -32.07
CA ALA A 531 -16.99 24.06 -32.53
C ALA A 531 -18.14 24.97 -32.03
N GLY A 532 -19.33 24.43 -31.79
CA GLY A 532 -20.47 25.18 -31.22
C GLY A 532 -20.39 25.41 -29.71
N ILE A 533 -19.52 24.67 -29.02
CA ILE A 533 -19.29 24.75 -27.57
C ILE A 533 -18.06 25.63 -27.30
N PHE A 534 -17.06 25.49 -28.15
CA PHE A 534 -15.81 26.25 -28.16
C PHE A 534 -15.74 27.07 -29.46
N PRO A 535 -16.52 28.17 -29.59
CA PRO A 535 -16.55 28.98 -30.80
C PRO A 535 -15.17 29.59 -31.10
N SER A 536 -14.90 29.81 -32.40
CA SER A 536 -13.63 30.28 -32.96
C SER A 536 -13.05 31.58 -32.36
N ASP A 537 -13.89 32.30 -31.64
CA ASP A 537 -13.73 33.66 -31.13
C ASP A 537 -13.45 33.69 -29.61
N GLY A 538 -13.45 32.54 -28.93
CA GLY A 538 -13.02 32.38 -27.55
C GLY A 538 -11.55 31.95 -27.43
N ILE A 539 -10.66 32.92 -27.20
CA ILE A 539 -9.26 32.82 -26.73
C ILE A 539 -8.54 31.49 -27.06
N ARG A 540 -8.27 31.35 -28.38
CA ARG A 540 -7.23 30.52 -29.03
C ARG A 540 -7.48 29.01 -29.05
N ILE A 541 -8.44 28.67 -29.89
CA ILE A 541 -8.82 27.33 -30.29
C ILE A 541 -8.45 27.11 -31.77
N GLY A 542 -7.87 25.96 -32.13
CA GLY A 542 -7.62 25.57 -33.52
C GLY A 542 -8.63 24.51 -33.99
N GLY A 543 -8.93 24.47 -35.29
CA GLY A 543 -9.85 23.50 -35.91
C GLY A 543 -10.80 24.12 -36.94
N GLY A 544 -11.09 23.37 -38.01
CA GLY A 544 -11.91 23.82 -39.14
C GLY A 544 -11.09 24.49 -40.25
N SER A 545 -11.49 25.68 -40.70
CA SER A 545 -10.76 26.49 -41.69
C SER A 545 -9.57 27.28 -41.10
N PHE A 546 -9.22 27.06 -39.83
CA PHE A 546 -8.10 27.70 -39.12
C PHE A 546 -7.04 26.67 -38.74
N PRO A 547 -5.74 27.04 -38.68
CA PRO A 547 -4.68 26.11 -38.30
C PRO A 547 -4.87 25.60 -36.86
N VAL A 548 -4.47 24.35 -36.63
CA VAL A 548 -4.37 23.73 -35.29
C VAL A 548 -3.56 24.65 -34.38
N VAL A 549 -4.06 24.90 -33.16
CA VAL A 549 -3.34 25.73 -32.18
C VAL A 549 -2.33 24.84 -31.48
N ASP A 550 -1.05 25.19 -31.64
CA ASP A 550 0.01 24.59 -30.83
C ASP A 550 -0.01 25.24 -29.45
N PRO A 551 -0.16 24.45 -28.36
CA PRO A 551 -0.07 24.98 -27.01
C PRO A 551 1.36 25.38 -26.61
N ILE A 552 2.39 25.07 -27.42
CA ILE A 552 3.80 25.43 -27.19
C ILE A 552 4.24 25.05 -25.77
N LEU A 553 4.25 23.74 -25.51
CA LEU A 553 4.59 23.18 -24.20
C LEU A 553 5.99 22.56 -24.21
N SER A 554 6.63 22.52 -23.04
CA SER A 554 7.86 21.76 -22.81
C SER A 554 7.67 20.27 -23.16
N PRO A 555 8.75 19.50 -23.37
CA PRO A 555 8.68 18.04 -23.19
C PRO A 555 8.07 17.69 -21.82
N ILE A 556 7.49 16.50 -21.69
CA ILE A 556 7.15 15.97 -20.36
C ILE A 556 8.43 15.91 -19.55
N ALA A 557 8.48 16.62 -18.42
CA ALA A 557 9.69 16.74 -17.61
C ALA A 557 9.63 15.73 -16.46
N PRO A 558 10.53 14.73 -16.43
CA PRO A 558 10.77 13.90 -15.26
C PRO A 558 11.92 14.53 -14.49
N LEU A 559 11.65 15.51 -13.65
CA LEU A 559 12.62 15.92 -12.65
C LEU A 559 11.98 15.53 -11.33
N ASP A 560 12.47 14.44 -10.73
CA ASP A 560 12.33 14.05 -9.31
C ASP A 560 10.94 14.03 -8.62
N SER A 561 9.86 14.38 -9.31
CA SER A 561 8.52 14.48 -8.74
C SER A 561 7.66 13.25 -9.09
N ARG A 562 6.83 12.83 -8.12
CA ARG A 562 5.76 11.83 -8.31
C ARG A 562 4.63 12.36 -9.21
N THR A 563 4.80 13.50 -9.89
CA THR A 563 3.77 14.18 -10.67
C THR A 563 4.37 14.89 -11.91
N PRO A 564 4.86 14.15 -12.92
CA PRO A 564 5.42 14.74 -14.15
C PRO A 564 4.46 15.71 -14.84
N VAL A 565 5.00 16.82 -15.36
CA VAL A 565 4.21 17.92 -15.93
C VAL A 565 4.75 18.39 -17.28
N ARG A 566 3.91 19.17 -17.98
CA ARG A 566 4.32 19.97 -19.15
C ARG A 566 4.06 21.45 -18.88
N PHE A 567 5.08 22.28 -19.05
CA PHE A 567 5.01 23.72 -18.83
C PHE A 567 4.62 24.45 -20.12
N PRO A 568 3.74 25.46 -20.06
CA PRO A 568 3.65 26.48 -21.09
C PRO A 568 5.00 27.16 -21.28
N LEU A 569 5.51 27.20 -22.51
CA LEU A 569 6.76 27.90 -22.84
C LEU A 569 6.47 29.36 -23.22
N PRO A 570 7.49 30.24 -23.22
CA PRO A 570 7.33 31.61 -23.69
C PRO A 570 6.70 31.68 -25.09
N GLY A 571 5.65 32.48 -25.23
CA GLY A 571 4.86 32.60 -26.46
C GLY A 571 3.68 31.64 -26.57
N SER A 572 3.54 30.69 -25.63
CA SER A 572 2.37 29.83 -25.52
C SER A 572 1.08 30.64 -25.38
N PRO A 573 -0.02 30.22 -26.04
CA PRO A 573 -1.33 30.81 -25.83
C PRO A 573 -1.91 30.57 -24.42
N ALA A 574 -1.31 29.68 -23.63
CA ALA A 574 -1.76 29.37 -22.27
C ALA A 574 -1.21 30.33 -21.21
N VAL A 575 -0.12 31.05 -21.51
CA VAL A 575 0.55 31.92 -20.54
C VAL A 575 -0.30 33.15 -20.24
N ALA A 576 -0.51 33.44 -18.95
CA ALA A 576 -1.25 34.58 -18.43
C ALA A 576 -2.67 34.72 -19.01
N ALA A 577 -3.33 33.58 -19.23
CA ALA A 577 -4.59 33.49 -19.96
C ALA A 577 -5.74 32.84 -19.17
N ALA A 578 -5.49 32.36 -17.95
CA ALA A 578 -6.54 31.87 -17.07
C ALA A 578 -7.30 33.02 -16.39
N ASP A 579 -8.55 32.77 -16.01
CA ASP A 579 -9.31 33.67 -15.15
C ASP A 579 -8.77 33.57 -13.70
N PRO A 580 -8.22 34.66 -13.12
CA PRO A 580 -7.75 34.66 -11.74
C PRO A 580 -8.85 34.33 -10.73
N ALA A 581 -10.10 34.71 -11.01
CA ALA A 581 -11.22 34.50 -10.09
C ALA A 581 -11.69 33.04 -10.02
N GLN A 582 -11.29 32.21 -10.99
CA GLN A 582 -11.65 30.80 -11.08
C GLN A 582 -10.45 29.87 -10.86
N SER A 583 -9.27 30.41 -10.53
CA SER A 583 -8.04 29.63 -10.41
C SER A 583 -7.70 29.28 -8.96
N PRO A 584 -7.29 28.02 -8.67
CA PRO A 584 -6.80 27.65 -7.35
C PRO A 584 -5.48 28.38 -7.05
N SER A 585 -5.15 28.57 -5.77
CA SER A 585 -3.92 29.27 -5.39
C SER A 585 -2.64 28.49 -5.73
N LEU A 586 -2.75 27.16 -5.85
CA LEU A 586 -1.62 26.25 -6.13
C LEU A 586 -1.83 25.51 -7.45
N ASP A 587 -0.73 25.22 -8.13
CA ASP A 587 -0.68 24.41 -9.34
C ASP A 587 -0.39 22.92 -9.03
N GLN A 588 -0.26 22.07 -10.07
CA GLN A 588 0.01 20.62 -9.91
C GLN A 588 1.23 20.29 -9.04
N ARG A 589 2.25 21.17 -9.03
CA ARG A 589 3.50 20.96 -8.28
C ARG A 589 3.40 21.47 -6.85
N GLY A 590 2.28 22.10 -6.47
CA GLY A 590 2.14 22.85 -5.24
C GLY A 590 2.81 24.23 -5.29
N GLN A 591 3.10 24.76 -6.49
CA GLN A 591 3.64 26.12 -6.65
C GLN A 591 2.50 27.15 -6.70
N LEU A 592 2.74 28.36 -6.19
CA LEU A 592 1.75 29.44 -6.24
C LEU A 592 1.49 29.87 -7.69
N ARG A 593 0.21 30.06 -8.02
CA ARG A 593 -0.19 30.77 -9.24
C ARG A 593 -0.10 32.28 -9.02
N ASP A 594 0.34 33.03 -10.03
CA ASP A 594 0.45 34.47 -9.93
C ASP A 594 -0.89 35.20 -10.18
N PHE A 595 -0.88 36.52 -10.30
CA PHE A 595 -2.10 37.32 -10.48
C PHE A 595 -2.69 37.25 -11.90
N LEU A 596 -1.95 36.65 -12.85
CA LEU A 596 -2.35 36.31 -14.21
C LEU A 596 -2.05 34.81 -14.43
N PRO A 597 -2.87 33.92 -13.86
CA PRO A 597 -2.59 32.49 -13.91
C PRO A 597 -2.57 31.94 -15.35
N ASP A 598 -1.87 30.84 -15.52
CA ASP A 598 -1.79 30.10 -16.78
C ASP A 598 -2.95 29.11 -16.94
N ILE A 599 -3.33 28.87 -18.20
CA ILE A 599 -4.25 27.79 -18.56
C ILE A 599 -3.53 26.45 -18.38
N GLY A 600 -4.23 25.45 -17.84
CA GLY A 600 -3.71 24.10 -17.66
C GLY A 600 -3.21 23.79 -16.25
N ALA A 601 -2.48 22.70 -16.11
CA ALA A 601 -2.15 22.11 -14.81
C ALA A 601 -1.06 22.84 -14.02
N VAL A 602 -0.22 23.63 -14.69
CA VAL A 602 0.94 24.30 -14.07
C VAL A 602 0.99 25.78 -14.41
N GLU A 603 1.64 26.53 -13.53
CA GLU A 603 2.02 27.92 -13.74
C GLU A 603 3.44 28.02 -14.30
N ALA A 604 3.67 28.74 -15.40
CA ALA A 604 5.01 29.11 -15.82
C ALA A 604 5.56 30.18 -14.88
N SER A 605 6.69 29.91 -14.22
CA SER A 605 7.28 30.89 -13.29
C SER A 605 7.75 32.14 -14.03
N THR A 606 7.38 33.32 -13.55
CA THR A 606 7.93 34.60 -14.03
C THR A 606 8.75 35.25 -12.92
N LEU A 607 10.06 35.34 -13.13
CA LEU A 607 10.97 36.06 -12.23
C LEU A 607 11.23 37.45 -12.79
N ILE A 608 11.12 38.46 -11.94
CA ILE A 608 11.42 39.85 -12.29
C ILE A 608 12.77 40.20 -11.68
N VAL A 609 13.72 40.59 -12.53
CA VAL A 609 14.99 41.19 -12.14
C VAL A 609 14.68 42.57 -11.58
N THR A 610 14.91 42.75 -10.28
CA THR A 610 14.57 44.00 -9.58
C THR A 610 15.80 44.83 -9.22
N THR A 611 17.00 44.32 -9.49
CA THR A 611 18.25 45.06 -9.34
C THR A 611 19.13 44.95 -10.59
N PRO A 612 19.80 46.05 -11.01
CA PRO A 612 20.85 45.99 -12.03
C PRO A 612 22.17 45.42 -11.49
N ASP A 613 22.32 45.28 -10.18
CA ASP A 613 23.51 44.72 -9.54
C ASP A 613 23.58 43.19 -9.78
N ASP A 614 24.79 42.66 -10.05
CA ASP A 614 25.02 41.22 -10.23
C ASP A 614 25.28 40.58 -8.85
N GLU A 615 24.26 39.92 -8.31
CA GLU A 615 24.24 39.37 -6.96
C GLU A 615 24.09 37.84 -6.99
N ALA A 616 24.39 37.19 -5.86
CA ALA A 616 24.26 35.75 -5.67
C ALA A 616 23.98 35.44 -4.19
N ASP A 617 23.17 36.28 -3.54
CA ASP A 617 22.69 36.12 -2.16
C ASP A 617 21.28 35.50 -2.08
N GLY A 618 20.67 35.22 -3.25
CA GLY A 618 19.45 34.44 -3.41
C GLY A 618 18.20 35.31 -3.47
N ILE A 619 17.07 34.73 -3.89
CA ILE A 619 15.85 35.50 -4.21
C ILE A 619 15.01 35.94 -3.00
N THR A 620 15.43 35.63 -1.77
CA THR A 620 14.65 35.91 -0.55
C THR A 620 15.10 37.17 0.20
N THR A 621 16.16 37.84 -0.27
CA THR A 621 16.77 39.01 0.36
C THR A 621 17.33 39.92 -0.73
N GLY A 622 17.22 41.25 -0.59
CA GLY A 622 17.74 42.18 -1.61
C GLY A 622 16.86 42.34 -2.85
N GLY A 623 17.44 42.88 -3.92
CA GLY A 623 16.84 42.85 -5.26
C GLY A 623 17.25 41.58 -5.97
N ILE A 624 16.43 41.06 -6.88
CA ILE A 624 16.74 39.86 -7.64
C ILE A 624 17.58 40.26 -8.84
N SER A 625 18.83 39.80 -8.90
CA SER A 625 19.69 39.99 -10.07
C SER A 625 19.33 39.04 -11.22
N LEU A 626 19.81 39.32 -12.44
CA LEU A 626 19.64 38.41 -13.58
C LEU A 626 20.27 37.03 -13.33
N ARG A 627 21.40 36.98 -12.62
CA ARG A 627 22.09 35.73 -12.29
C ARG A 627 21.23 34.85 -11.39
N GLU A 628 20.65 35.44 -10.35
CA GLU A 628 19.78 34.71 -9.42
C GLU A 628 18.49 34.29 -10.07
N ALA A 629 17.87 35.19 -10.85
CA ALA A 629 16.67 34.86 -11.62
C ALA A 629 16.94 33.67 -12.56
N LEU A 630 18.05 33.66 -13.29
CA LEU A 630 18.41 32.53 -14.17
C LEU A 630 18.80 31.26 -13.41
N ALA A 631 19.28 31.38 -12.17
CA ALA A 631 19.65 30.23 -11.34
C ALA A 631 18.43 29.50 -10.75
N VAL A 632 17.31 30.20 -10.58
CA VAL A 632 16.11 29.70 -9.87
C VAL A 632 14.85 29.67 -10.73
N VAL A 633 14.86 30.25 -11.94
CA VAL A 633 13.72 30.17 -12.85
C VAL A 633 13.46 28.71 -13.21
N ASP A 634 12.20 28.28 -13.08
CA ASP A 634 11.85 26.91 -13.47
C ASP A 634 12.06 26.73 -14.97
N THR A 635 12.19 25.49 -15.39
CA THR A 635 12.23 25.15 -16.81
C THR A 635 10.94 25.65 -17.50
N GLY A 636 11.09 26.56 -18.47
CA GLY A 636 9.97 27.20 -19.17
C GLY A 636 9.52 28.53 -18.58
N GLY A 637 10.04 28.92 -17.42
CA GLY A 637 9.79 30.23 -16.82
C GLY A 637 10.43 31.37 -17.61
N SER A 638 9.94 32.59 -17.37
CA SER A 638 10.44 33.80 -18.00
C SER A 638 11.16 34.69 -17.01
N VAL A 639 12.26 35.32 -17.45
CA VAL A 639 12.94 36.37 -16.69
C VAL A 639 12.64 37.72 -17.34
N ARG A 640 12.08 38.65 -16.57
CA ARG A 640 11.73 40.02 -17.00
C ARG A 640 12.59 41.04 -16.28
N PHE A 641 12.75 42.22 -16.87
CA PHE A 641 13.48 43.36 -16.30
C PHE A 641 12.54 44.54 -16.05
#